data_AF-A0AAD6W1Q6-F1
#
_entry.id   AF-A0AAD6W1Q6-F1
#
_cell.length_a   1.000
_cell.length_b   1.000
_cell.length_c   1.000
_cell.angle_alpha   90.00
_cell.angle_beta   90.00
_cell.angle_gamma   90.00
#
_symmetry.space_group_name_H-M   'P 1'
#
loop_
_entity.id
_entity.type
_entity.pdbx_description
1 polymer ?
#
loop_
_entity_poly.entity_id
_entity_poly.type
_entity_poly.pdbx_seq_one_letter_code
_entity_poly.pdbx_strand_id
1 'polypeptide(L)'
;MVYDLCPINLLCKLTSPSFPSTSPASCLHLQVNASPTFPSSFPCKLPSPISICKPHLSLHFSSPLYPILVSLLCLTSQAKMDVDMMLNEKLKMIDDAITKKKTKMDCHPEVPITPAEKMNAYDSVFTLCNRPRRDYSNLVYEKYTNYLTERIQERALPVLMDKHGTELLTEVMRLWSEYKEFASFLSKIFAYLDRYYIPKRGLLSLDDSMRYHFCNLVCDKLFSKLQGAMMRLIMLAEVAACYSQLSLERWFWGDSFSNYLRKVDWCLNQEEARTELYPSPTTKTKILDVMKYVMLERNAEKWAQKRIAEGIAAEDQMDADMMLNEKLKKIDDVITKKKMIMDGHPVIPFTPAEKMIAYEYPAIWFTYMSKCVYNLCTRKLRDSCSLVYEKYTNCFSEIIQERVLPVLMDKHGTELLTEITRLWLEYKELLKSCADLDNFYIRRKRHPSPADSMRYYFCNLVCDELFSKLQEAMMRLVDRCLNQEEARAEFYLSQTTKTKLLDVMKYVLLERNAKKWAQKQNADGMEAEDQMVRVAIRIKESTVVRPAEDTPEKSLWSSNLDLLVPMVHIPTVYFYKPVNGSSTFFDPQVLMEALSKALVPFHHMAGRLEKDENGRMSILCNARGVLFVEAETSSTIDELGDFTPRSEMLQFIPEVDRSSIFSYPLLLAQATFFKCGGVCLGVGLHHILGDGTSAIHFINSWSEIARGLSLTTPPFIDRTLLDGRAPPIPAMHHVEYDPPPTLNTHNSGDQTLEIQSNPKPTCAKILTITFDQLQTLKNKSRKDVGEGTINHSTFETLAAHIWQCTCKARGISNDQATKLHIPTDGRSRLNPPLPAGYCGNALFTTAILGLSGEIQSKPLVHTIAKIRGALKRMDNEYLRSAIDYLQVQTDLEALKRGPHTFNNPNINIVSWMTMPIYDADFGWGRPSFMGPAVVLFEGMAYITRSPSNDGSFMIFICLESSHMELFKKFLYDF
;
A
#
# COMPACT_ATOMS: atom_id res chain seq x y z
N MET A 1 -43.64 49.12 -26.40
CA MET A 1 -43.77 48.05 -25.39
C MET A 1 -42.49 47.22 -25.49
N VAL A 2 -41.33 47.70 -25.03
CA VAL A 2 -40.87 47.84 -23.62
C VAL A 2 -41.07 46.50 -22.90
N TYR A 3 -40.04 45.64 -22.87
CA TYR A 3 -38.99 45.54 -21.84
C TYR A 3 -39.53 45.15 -20.45
N ASP A 4 -38.76 44.23 -19.83
CA ASP A 4 -38.33 44.27 -18.43
C ASP A 4 -39.00 43.41 -17.33
N LEU A 5 -38.07 42.85 -16.51
CA LEU A 5 -38.11 42.66 -15.05
C LEU A 5 -38.58 41.32 -14.43
N CYS A 6 -37.58 40.55 -13.98
CA CYS A 6 -37.45 40.07 -12.58
C CYS A 6 -37.59 41.31 -11.64
N PRO A 7 -38.09 41.30 -10.36
CA PRO A 7 -37.68 40.36 -9.30
C PRO A 7 -38.71 40.14 -8.14
N ILE A 8 -38.30 39.39 -7.09
CA ILE A 8 -38.25 39.82 -5.66
C ILE A 8 -38.53 38.67 -4.67
N ASN A 9 -37.56 38.52 -3.77
CA ASN A 9 -37.59 37.82 -2.48
C ASN A 9 -38.26 38.70 -1.40
N LEU A 10 -38.76 38.06 -0.33
CA LEU A 10 -38.96 38.59 1.04
C LEU A 10 -40.22 39.42 1.37
N LEU A 11 -41.02 38.89 2.30
CA LEU A 11 -41.71 39.54 3.44
C LEU A 11 -42.42 38.38 4.19
N CYS A 12 -42.14 38.08 5.47
CA CYS A 12 -42.34 38.95 6.61
C CYS A 12 -41.44 38.58 7.80
N LYS A 13 -40.67 39.56 8.26
CA LYS A 13 -40.55 39.94 9.69
C LYS A 13 -40.10 41.40 9.72
N LEU A 14 -40.92 42.27 10.30
CA LEU A 14 -40.52 43.33 11.23
C LEU A 14 -41.74 44.20 11.60
N THR A 15 -42.24 44.00 12.81
CA THR A 15 -42.71 45.09 13.68
C THR A 15 -42.31 44.72 15.11
N SER A 16 -41.33 45.44 15.67
CA SER A 16 -41.12 45.61 17.13
C SER A 16 -42.05 46.75 17.62
N PRO A 17 -42.17 47.09 18.93
CA PRO A 17 -41.41 46.66 20.12
C PRO A 17 -42.24 46.31 21.38
N SER A 18 -41.64 45.59 22.35
CA SER A 18 -41.68 45.85 23.83
C SER A 18 -41.43 44.58 24.68
N PHE A 19 -40.44 44.63 25.57
CA PHE A 19 -40.25 43.78 26.77
C PHE A 19 -41.36 44.05 27.84
N PRO A 20 -41.49 43.33 29.00
CA PRO A 20 -40.65 42.28 29.59
C PRO A 20 -41.37 41.04 30.23
N SER A 21 -40.53 40.10 30.70
CA SER A 21 -40.64 39.30 31.96
C SER A 21 -41.66 38.15 32.08
N THR A 22 -41.19 36.91 32.24
CA THR A 22 -41.06 36.16 33.52
C THR A 22 -40.89 34.65 33.25
N SER A 23 -40.17 33.99 34.14
CA SER A 23 -39.71 32.60 34.17
C SER A 23 -40.76 31.65 34.82
N PRO A 24 -40.40 30.46 35.35
CA PRO A 24 -40.25 29.17 34.66
C PRO A 24 -41.08 28.04 35.33
N ALA A 25 -41.22 26.87 34.70
CA ALA A 25 -41.55 25.57 35.31
C ALA A 25 -41.99 24.60 34.19
N SER A 26 -41.77 23.29 34.18
CA SER A 26 -41.23 22.35 35.16
C SER A 26 -41.05 20.99 34.47
N CYS A 27 -40.11 20.21 35.01
CA CYS A 27 -39.84 18.80 34.73
C CYS A 27 -41.09 17.91 34.69
N LEU A 28 -41.02 16.85 33.88
CA LEU A 28 -41.40 15.50 34.33
C LEU A 28 -40.71 14.42 33.50
N HIS A 29 -39.74 13.77 34.14
CA HIS A 29 -39.22 12.45 33.83
C HIS A 29 -40.34 11.41 33.99
N LEU A 30 -40.45 10.49 33.03
CA LEU A 30 -40.87 9.12 33.30
C LEU A 30 -40.01 8.18 32.43
N GLN A 31 -39.42 7.22 33.11
CA GLN A 31 -38.42 6.26 32.66
C GLN A 31 -39.01 4.85 32.93
N VAL A 32 -38.42 3.80 32.33
CA VAL A 32 -38.52 2.36 32.73
C VAL A 32 -39.75 1.63 32.15
N ASN A 33 -39.74 0.46 31.47
CA ASN A 33 -38.85 -0.71 31.34
C ASN A 33 -39.24 -1.54 30.06
N ALA A 34 -38.30 -2.09 29.29
CA ALA A 34 -37.80 -3.49 29.28
C ALA A 34 -38.71 -4.60 28.65
N SER A 35 -38.17 -5.29 27.65
CA SER A 35 -38.60 -6.52 26.94
C SER A 35 -38.52 -7.78 27.85
N PRO A 36 -38.61 -9.07 27.39
CA PRO A 36 -39.04 -9.67 26.11
C PRO A 36 -39.99 -10.90 26.28
N THR A 37 -40.53 -11.49 25.20
CA THR A 37 -40.61 -12.97 24.95
C THR A 37 -41.49 -13.33 23.73
N PHE A 38 -40.99 -14.29 22.93
CA PHE A 38 -41.68 -15.03 21.86
C PHE A 38 -42.34 -16.31 22.43
N PRO A 39 -43.33 -16.92 21.74
CA PRO A 39 -43.01 -18.15 20.99
C PRO A 39 -43.74 -18.32 19.63
N SER A 40 -43.21 -19.29 18.89
CA SER A 40 -43.44 -19.76 17.52
C SER A 40 -44.77 -20.48 17.22
N SER A 41 -45.32 -20.33 15.99
CA SER A 41 -45.62 -21.43 15.03
C SER A 41 -46.46 -20.97 13.81
N PHE A 42 -46.07 -21.44 12.61
CA PHE A 42 -46.67 -21.27 11.27
C PHE A 42 -47.90 -22.20 11.06
N PRO A 43 -48.79 -22.05 10.03
CA PRO A 43 -48.43 -22.01 8.59
C PRO A 43 -49.27 -21.13 7.63
N CYS A 44 -48.68 -20.90 6.45
CA CYS A 44 -49.21 -20.18 5.29
C CYS A 44 -50.56 -20.69 4.75
N LYS A 45 -51.40 -19.76 4.28
CA LYS A 45 -52.20 -19.86 3.03
C LYS A 45 -52.74 -18.48 2.62
N LEU A 46 -52.30 -17.99 1.46
CA LEU A 46 -52.94 -16.96 0.64
C LEU A 46 -54.03 -17.63 -0.23
N PRO A 47 -55.14 -16.95 -0.63
CA PRO A 47 -55.06 -15.99 -1.73
C PRO A 47 -56.03 -14.77 -1.75
N SER A 48 -55.53 -13.69 -2.37
CA SER A 48 -56.20 -12.72 -3.27
C SER A 48 -57.12 -11.59 -2.73
N PRO A 49 -57.21 -10.46 -3.46
CA PRO A 49 -57.64 -9.15 -2.96
C PRO A 49 -59.03 -8.72 -3.45
N ILE A 50 -59.85 -8.10 -2.61
CA ILE A 50 -61.05 -7.39 -3.04
C ILE A 50 -61.17 -6.02 -2.33
N SER A 51 -61.18 -4.99 -3.18
CA SER A 51 -61.84 -3.68 -3.14
C SER A 51 -61.97 -2.90 -1.84
N ILE A 52 -61.70 -1.59 -1.89
CA ILE A 52 -62.67 -0.54 -1.52
C ILE A 52 -62.31 0.74 -2.28
N CYS A 53 -63.25 1.22 -3.09
CA CYS A 53 -63.41 2.63 -3.43
C CYS A 53 -64.17 3.33 -2.27
N LYS A 54 -63.69 4.49 -1.78
CA LYS A 54 -64.39 5.78 -1.94
C LYS A 54 -63.69 6.96 -1.23
N PRO A 55 -63.93 8.20 -1.71
CA PRO A 55 -63.22 9.41 -1.34
C PRO A 55 -63.99 10.26 -0.33
N HIS A 56 -63.31 11.10 0.45
CA HIS A 56 -63.89 12.34 0.97
C HIS A 56 -62.78 13.32 1.34
N LEU A 57 -62.52 14.29 0.45
CA LEU A 57 -62.29 15.69 0.81
C LEU A 57 -62.23 16.53 -0.46
N SER A 58 -63.30 17.31 -0.65
CA SER A 58 -63.47 18.30 -1.69
C SER A 58 -62.66 19.56 -1.37
N LEU A 59 -61.65 19.87 -2.19
CA LEU A 59 -61.13 21.22 -2.35
C LEU A 59 -61.08 21.50 -3.86
N HIS A 60 -62.01 22.34 -4.30
CA HIS A 60 -62.07 22.83 -5.68
C HIS A 60 -60.90 23.79 -5.93
N PHE A 61 -59.91 23.36 -6.72
CA PHE A 61 -59.04 24.27 -7.46
C PHE A 61 -59.31 24.09 -8.96
N SER A 62 -59.98 25.07 -9.55
CA SER A 62 -60.16 25.21 -10.99
C SER A 62 -58.87 25.74 -11.62
N SER A 63 -57.91 24.85 -11.86
CA SER A 63 -56.76 25.13 -12.73
C SER A 63 -56.58 23.98 -13.73
N PRO A 64 -56.49 24.26 -15.05
CA PRO A 64 -56.31 23.23 -16.07
C PRO A 64 -54.97 22.47 -15.96
N LEU A 65 -54.04 22.92 -15.09
CA LEU A 65 -52.75 22.28 -14.84
C LEU A 65 -52.78 21.22 -13.73
N TYR A 66 -53.80 21.21 -12.87
CA TYR A 66 -53.90 20.27 -11.75
C TYR A 66 -54.00 18.79 -12.21
N PRO A 67 -54.82 18.44 -13.23
CA PRO A 67 -54.86 17.07 -13.74
C PRO A 67 -53.51 16.61 -14.30
N ILE A 68 -52.78 17.53 -14.95
CA ILE A 68 -51.48 17.25 -15.59
C ILE A 68 -50.40 16.99 -14.53
N LEU A 69 -50.36 17.80 -13.47
CA LEU A 69 -49.45 17.62 -12.33
C LEU A 69 -49.72 16.31 -11.56
N VAL A 70 -50.99 15.97 -11.34
CA VAL A 70 -51.37 14.68 -10.73
C VAL A 70 -50.99 13.51 -11.64
N SER A 71 -51.20 13.61 -12.95
CA SER A 71 -50.75 12.59 -13.91
C SER A 71 -49.22 12.46 -13.97
N LEU A 72 -48.46 13.55 -13.92
CA LEU A 72 -46.98 13.53 -13.87
C LEU A 72 -46.44 12.96 -12.55
N LEU A 73 -47.08 13.27 -11.42
CA LEU A 73 -46.74 12.68 -10.11
C LEU A 73 -47.09 11.19 -10.06
N CYS A 74 -48.24 10.78 -10.63
CA CYS A 74 -48.58 9.37 -10.80
C CYS A 74 -47.61 8.65 -11.74
N LEU A 75 -47.22 9.24 -12.87
CA LEU A 75 -46.26 8.65 -13.82
C LEU A 75 -44.85 8.53 -13.23
N THR A 76 -44.40 9.50 -12.43
CA THR A 76 -43.10 9.45 -11.75
C THR A 76 -43.10 8.48 -10.56
N SER A 77 -44.21 8.38 -9.82
CA SER A 77 -44.41 7.37 -8.78
C SER A 77 -44.48 5.96 -9.36
N GLN A 78 -45.20 5.78 -10.48
CA GLN A 78 -45.29 4.51 -11.20
C GLN A 78 -43.92 4.11 -11.76
N ALA A 79 -43.20 5.02 -12.40
CA ALA A 79 -41.85 4.75 -12.92
C ALA A 79 -40.84 4.42 -11.80
N LYS A 80 -41.00 4.99 -10.60
CA LYS A 80 -40.19 4.63 -9.42
C LYS A 80 -40.54 3.23 -8.90
N MET A 81 -41.83 2.91 -8.79
CA MET A 81 -42.31 1.58 -8.42
C MET A 81 -41.87 0.49 -9.41
N ASP A 82 -41.91 0.77 -10.72
CA ASP A 82 -41.52 -0.17 -11.76
C ASP A 82 -40.00 -0.46 -11.75
N VAL A 83 -39.17 0.51 -11.38
CA VAL A 83 -37.71 0.34 -11.25
C VAL A 83 -37.35 -0.49 -10.01
N ASP A 84 -38.01 -0.22 -8.88
CA ASP A 84 -37.76 -0.95 -7.62
C ASP A 84 -38.26 -2.40 -7.72
N MET A 85 -39.39 -2.63 -8.41
CA MET A 85 -39.91 -3.97 -8.69
C MET A 85 -38.94 -4.80 -9.55
N MET A 86 -38.37 -4.21 -10.60
CA MET A 86 -37.40 -4.88 -11.48
C MET A 86 -36.08 -5.20 -10.74
N LEU A 87 -35.57 -4.27 -9.92
CA LEU A 87 -34.35 -4.52 -9.14
C LEU A 87 -34.54 -5.71 -8.21
N ASN A 88 -35.67 -5.74 -7.49
CA ASN A 88 -36.01 -6.84 -6.59
C ASN A 88 -36.19 -8.16 -7.34
N GLU A 89 -36.81 -8.14 -8.52
CA GLU A 89 -36.97 -9.33 -9.36
C GLU A 89 -35.62 -9.89 -9.84
N LYS A 90 -34.72 -9.04 -10.33
CA LYS A 90 -33.40 -9.46 -10.84
C LYS A 90 -32.47 -9.94 -9.72
N LEU A 91 -32.48 -9.28 -8.56
CA LEU A 91 -31.73 -9.76 -7.39
C LEU A 91 -32.27 -11.11 -6.91
N LYS A 92 -33.59 -11.31 -6.91
CA LYS A 92 -34.21 -12.59 -6.55
C LYS A 92 -33.77 -13.71 -7.49
N MET A 93 -33.68 -13.47 -8.80
CA MET A 93 -33.17 -14.47 -9.75
C MET A 93 -31.71 -14.89 -9.45
N ILE A 94 -30.87 -13.94 -9.01
CA ILE A 94 -29.50 -14.22 -8.59
C ILE A 94 -29.49 -15.02 -7.28
N ASP A 95 -30.28 -14.59 -6.28
CA ASP A 95 -30.41 -15.26 -4.98
C ASP A 95 -30.92 -16.71 -5.12
N ASP A 96 -31.92 -16.95 -5.98
CA ASP A 96 -32.50 -18.28 -6.22
C ASP A 96 -31.47 -19.23 -6.86
N ALA A 97 -30.70 -18.76 -7.86
CA ALA A 97 -29.67 -19.55 -8.51
C ALA A 97 -28.52 -19.95 -7.55
N ILE A 98 -28.15 -19.04 -6.65
CA ILE A 98 -27.08 -19.27 -5.66
C ILE A 98 -27.57 -20.20 -4.55
N THR A 99 -28.79 -20.01 -4.08
CA THR A 99 -29.43 -20.88 -3.08
C THR A 99 -29.51 -22.31 -3.60
N LYS A 100 -29.93 -22.50 -4.86
CA LYS A 100 -29.97 -23.80 -5.53
C LYS A 100 -28.58 -24.44 -5.69
N LYS A 101 -27.51 -23.63 -5.83
CA LYS A 101 -26.12 -24.12 -5.83
C LYS A 101 -25.68 -24.55 -4.43
N LYS A 102 -26.01 -23.77 -3.40
CA LYS A 102 -25.72 -24.12 -1.99
C LYS A 102 -26.39 -25.45 -1.63
N THR A 103 -27.69 -25.60 -1.90
CA THR A 103 -28.44 -26.85 -1.61
C THR A 103 -27.89 -28.06 -2.35
N LYS A 104 -27.53 -27.93 -3.63
CA LYS A 104 -26.89 -29.01 -4.41
C LYS A 104 -25.55 -29.44 -3.82
N MET A 105 -24.75 -28.51 -3.32
CA MET A 105 -23.45 -28.82 -2.72
C MET A 105 -23.59 -29.47 -1.34
N ASP A 106 -24.69 -29.21 -0.64
CA ASP A 106 -24.90 -29.71 0.71
C ASP A 106 -25.65 -31.07 0.77
N CYS A 107 -26.47 -31.46 -0.24
CA CYS A 107 -27.20 -32.75 -0.31
C CYS A 107 -27.49 -33.23 -1.77
N HIS A 108 -27.51 -34.56 -2.03
CA HIS A 108 -27.87 -35.18 -3.34
C HIS A 108 -29.40 -35.44 -3.45
N PRO A 109 -30.05 -35.40 -4.63
CA PRO A 109 -30.07 -34.40 -5.69
C PRO A 109 -31.46 -33.74 -5.79
N GLU A 110 -31.56 -32.41 -5.71
CA GLU A 110 -32.73 -31.72 -6.27
C GLU A 110 -32.30 -30.84 -7.44
N VAL A 111 -33.03 -31.01 -8.54
CA VAL A 111 -32.96 -30.39 -9.86
C VAL A 111 -31.59 -29.74 -10.20
N PRO A 112 -30.78 -30.33 -11.10
CA PRO A 112 -29.55 -29.67 -11.53
C PRO A 112 -29.86 -28.26 -12.05
N ILE A 113 -29.09 -27.26 -11.60
CA ILE A 113 -29.22 -25.89 -12.12
C ILE A 113 -29.06 -25.95 -13.64
N THR A 114 -30.14 -25.64 -14.34
CA THR A 114 -30.18 -25.71 -15.80
C THR A 114 -29.27 -24.62 -16.39
N PRO A 115 -28.71 -24.82 -17.60
CA PRO A 115 -27.99 -23.76 -18.29
C PRO A 115 -28.81 -22.46 -18.42
N ALA A 116 -30.13 -22.59 -18.60
CA ALA A 116 -31.07 -21.47 -18.67
C ALA A 116 -31.12 -20.67 -17.35
N GLU A 117 -31.17 -21.34 -16.19
CA GLU A 117 -31.15 -20.66 -14.89
C GLU A 117 -29.84 -19.92 -14.63
N LYS A 118 -28.70 -20.49 -15.05
CA LYS A 118 -27.39 -19.82 -14.94
C LYS A 118 -27.29 -18.61 -15.86
N MET A 119 -27.79 -18.75 -17.09
CA MET A 119 -27.82 -17.65 -18.05
C MET A 119 -28.73 -16.53 -17.54
N ASN A 120 -29.92 -16.85 -17.00
CA ASN A 120 -30.82 -15.85 -16.43
C ASN A 120 -30.20 -15.09 -15.26
N ALA A 121 -29.41 -15.76 -14.39
CA ALA A 121 -28.69 -15.11 -13.31
C ALA A 121 -27.56 -14.20 -13.84
N TYR A 122 -26.80 -14.66 -14.84
CA TYR A 122 -25.79 -13.84 -15.52
C TYR A 122 -26.42 -12.62 -16.21
N ASP A 123 -27.50 -12.81 -16.96
CA ASP A 123 -28.24 -11.75 -17.64
C ASP A 123 -28.83 -10.75 -16.64
N SER A 124 -29.20 -11.21 -15.43
CA SER A 124 -29.65 -10.35 -14.34
C SER A 124 -28.50 -9.48 -13.83
N VAL A 125 -27.31 -10.06 -13.61
CA VAL A 125 -26.10 -9.29 -13.29
C VAL A 125 -25.78 -8.27 -14.40
N PHE A 126 -25.77 -8.71 -15.67
CA PHE A 126 -25.52 -7.84 -16.82
C PHE A 126 -26.52 -6.69 -16.89
N THR A 127 -27.82 -6.98 -16.76
CA THR A 127 -28.90 -5.98 -16.81
C THR A 127 -28.78 -4.95 -15.69
N LEU A 128 -28.41 -5.39 -14.49
CA LEU A 128 -28.22 -4.50 -13.35
C LEU A 128 -26.96 -3.62 -13.49
N CYS A 129 -25.91 -4.15 -14.11
CA CYS A 129 -24.64 -3.44 -14.30
C CYS A 129 -24.60 -2.56 -15.57
N ASN A 130 -25.43 -2.84 -16.59
CA ASN A 130 -25.40 -2.16 -17.88
C ASN A 130 -26.57 -1.17 -18.10
N ARG A 131 -26.99 -0.46 -17.04
CA ARG A 131 -28.10 0.51 -17.10
C ARG A 131 -27.63 1.95 -17.29
N PRO A 132 -28.08 2.67 -18.33
CA PRO A 132 -27.59 4.03 -18.64
C PRO A 132 -27.89 5.11 -17.60
N ARG A 133 -28.91 4.93 -16.75
CA ARG A 133 -29.39 5.96 -15.80
C ARG A 133 -29.14 5.64 -14.32
N ARG A 134 -28.81 4.39 -13.96
CA ARG A 134 -28.49 3.92 -12.60
C ARG A 134 -27.64 2.65 -12.68
N ASP A 135 -26.36 2.75 -12.32
CA ASP A 135 -25.42 1.63 -12.27
C ASP A 135 -25.51 0.92 -10.91
N TYR A 136 -25.91 -0.35 -10.90
CA TYR A 136 -26.00 -1.16 -9.67
C TYR A 136 -24.77 -2.06 -9.45
N SER A 137 -23.68 -1.87 -10.20
CA SER A 137 -22.49 -2.74 -10.12
C SER A 137 -21.88 -2.83 -8.72
N ASN A 138 -21.91 -1.75 -7.92
CA ASN A 138 -21.44 -1.80 -6.53
C ASN A 138 -22.27 -2.74 -5.66
N LEU A 139 -23.60 -2.60 -5.71
CA LEU A 139 -24.53 -3.45 -4.96
C LEU A 139 -24.38 -4.93 -5.37
N VAL A 140 -24.18 -5.18 -6.66
CA VAL A 140 -23.97 -6.53 -7.20
C VAL A 140 -22.63 -7.11 -6.75
N TYR A 141 -21.56 -6.29 -6.69
CA TYR A 141 -20.26 -6.72 -6.13
C TYR A 141 -20.33 -6.99 -4.62
N GLU A 142 -21.02 -6.15 -3.85
CA GLU A 142 -21.24 -6.39 -2.41
C GLU A 142 -21.98 -7.72 -2.19
N LYS A 143 -23.04 -7.99 -2.96
CA LYS A 143 -23.74 -9.28 -2.96
C LYS A 143 -22.79 -10.46 -3.23
N TYR A 144 -21.92 -10.36 -4.24
CA TYR A 144 -20.90 -11.38 -4.52
C TYR A 144 -20.03 -11.70 -3.28
N THR A 145 -19.48 -10.67 -2.64
CA THR A 145 -18.61 -10.84 -1.45
C THR A 145 -19.37 -11.40 -0.25
N ASN A 146 -20.65 -11.06 -0.10
CA ASN A 146 -21.51 -11.60 0.96
C ASN A 146 -21.75 -13.10 0.78
N TYR A 147 -22.04 -13.59 -0.43
CA TYR A 147 -22.23 -15.02 -0.64
C TYR A 147 -20.97 -15.85 -0.32
N LEU A 148 -19.79 -15.32 -0.66
CA LEU A 148 -18.51 -15.94 -0.31
C LEU A 148 -18.32 -16.01 1.22
N THR A 149 -18.59 -14.91 1.91
CA THR A 149 -18.44 -14.78 3.37
C THR A 149 -19.41 -15.69 4.11
N GLU A 150 -20.69 -15.70 3.72
CA GLU A 150 -21.73 -16.57 4.26
C GLU A 150 -21.32 -18.04 4.14
N ARG A 151 -20.83 -18.48 2.97
CA ARG A 151 -20.43 -19.88 2.78
C ARG A 151 -19.30 -20.31 3.74
N ILE A 152 -18.36 -19.42 4.01
CA ILE A 152 -17.27 -19.69 4.97
C ILE A 152 -17.83 -19.78 6.39
N GLN A 153 -18.71 -18.87 6.77
CA GLN A 153 -19.28 -18.79 8.12
C GLN A 153 -20.25 -19.93 8.43
N GLU A 154 -21.09 -20.33 7.47
CA GLU A 154 -22.11 -21.36 7.64
C GLU A 154 -21.55 -22.79 7.53
N ARG A 155 -20.50 -22.98 6.71
CA ARG A 155 -19.98 -24.32 6.41
C ARG A 155 -18.55 -24.55 6.87
N ALA A 156 -17.61 -23.71 6.46
CA ALA A 156 -16.19 -24.00 6.66
C ALA A 156 -15.75 -23.81 8.13
N LEU A 157 -16.10 -22.68 8.74
CA LEU A 157 -15.69 -22.37 10.10
C LEU A 157 -16.22 -23.35 11.16
N PRO A 158 -17.53 -23.70 11.19
CA PRO A 158 -18.06 -24.61 12.20
C PRO A 158 -17.38 -25.98 12.20
N VAL A 159 -17.08 -26.53 11.01
CA VAL A 159 -16.42 -27.84 10.87
C VAL A 159 -14.96 -27.79 11.33
N LEU A 160 -14.27 -26.67 11.10
CA LEU A 160 -12.85 -26.54 11.41
C LEU A 160 -12.55 -26.18 12.87
N MET A 161 -13.50 -25.55 13.57
CA MET A 161 -13.31 -25.09 14.95
C MET A 161 -12.99 -26.23 15.92
N ASP A 162 -13.51 -27.44 15.68
CA ASP A 162 -13.32 -28.60 16.57
C ASP A 162 -12.15 -29.51 16.17
N LYS A 163 -11.44 -29.18 15.08
CA LYS A 163 -10.33 -30.01 14.56
C LYS A 163 -8.97 -29.49 15.03
N HIS A 164 -8.02 -30.42 15.18
CA HIS A 164 -6.66 -30.13 15.63
C HIS A 164 -5.62 -30.95 14.87
N GLY A 165 -4.36 -30.48 14.84
CA GLY A 165 -3.23 -31.25 14.29
C GLY A 165 -3.38 -31.57 12.80
N THR A 166 -3.04 -32.79 12.40
CA THR A 166 -3.09 -33.24 11.00
C THR A 166 -4.51 -33.34 10.46
N GLU A 167 -5.49 -33.68 11.31
CA GLU A 167 -6.91 -33.74 10.93
C GLU A 167 -7.47 -32.36 10.55
N LEU A 168 -7.05 -31.31 11.27
CA LEU A 168 -7.37 -29.92 10.92
C LEU A 168 -6.84 -29.55 9.53
N LEU A 169 -5.60 -29.94 9.20
CA LEU A 169 -4.99 -29.61 7.91
C LEU A 169 -5.70 -30.34 6.76
N THR A 170 -6.00 -31.63 6.92
CA THR A 170 -6.76 -32.41 5.95
C THR A 170 -8.14 -31.80 5.70
N GLU A 171 -8.83 -31.38 6.77
CA GLU A 171 -10.18 -30.83 6.68
C GLU A 171 -10.21 -29.43 6.07
N VAL A 172 -9.20 -28.58 6.35
CA VAL A 172 -9.03 -27.29 5.66
C VAL A 172 -8.88 -27.49 4.15
N MET A 173 -8.07 -28.47 3.72
CA MET A 173 -7.89 -28.76 2.29
C MET A 173 -9.19 -29.22 1.63
N ARG A 174 -9.95 -30.09 2.30
CA ARG A 174 -11.24 -30.59 1.83
C ARG A 174 -12.23 -29.44 1.62
N LEU A 175 -12.38 -28.58 2.64
CA LEU A 175 -13.29 -27.44 2.62
C LEU A 175 -12.85 -26.33 1.66
N TRP A 176 -11.54 -26.12 1.48
CA TRP A 176 -11.00 -25.24 0.45
C TRP A 176 -11.40 -25.70 -0.95
N SER A 177 -11.30 -27.01 -1.22
CA SER A 177 -11.70 -27.59 -2.49
C SER A 177 -13.19 -27.38 -2.77
N GLU A 178 -14.05 -27.61 -1.76
CA GLU A 178 -15.49 -27.33 -1.88
C GLU A 178 -15.78 -25.84 -2.09
N TYR A 179 -15.14 -24.97 -1.31
CA TYR A 179 -15.32 -23.52 -1.43
C TYR A 179 -14.91 -23.00 -2.81
N LYS A 180 -13.81 -23.51 -3.39
CA LYS A 180 -13.34 -23.16 -4.73
C LYS A 180 -14.39 -23.52 -5.81
N GLU A 181 -15.08 -24.65 -5.66
CA GLU A 181 -16.16 -25.02 -6.59
C GLU A 181 -17.37 -24.09 -6.50
N PHE A 182 -17.72 -23.64 -5.29
CA PHE A 182 -18.79 -22.66 -5.08
C PHE A 182 -18.42 -21.30 -5.67
N ALA A 183 -17.23 -20.81 -5.37
CA ALA A 183 -16.76 -19.52 -5.84
C ALA A 183 -16.53 -19.49 -7.36
N SER A 184 -16.04 -20.59 -7.96
CA SER A 184 -15.95 -20.71 -9.42
C SER A 184 -17.33 -20.62 -10.10
N PHE A 185 -18.38 -21.13 -9.45
CA PHE A 185 -19.74 -20.96 -9.93
C PHE A 185 -20.21 -19.50 -9.84
N LEU A 186 -19.93 -18.82 -8.72
CA LEU A 186 -20.22 -17.39 -8.57
C LEU A 186 -19.48 -16.54 -9.61
N SER A 187 -18.18 -16.76 -9.80
CA SER A 187 -17.39 -15.98 -10.76
C SER A 187 -17.91 -16.08 -12.19
N LYS A 188 -18.64 -17.14 -12.56
CA LYS A 188 -19.32 -17.25 -13.87
C LYS A 188 -20.58 -16.39 -13.96
N ILE A 189 -21.38 -16.31 -12.90
CA ILE A 189 -22.57 -15.44 -12.85
C ILE A 189 -22.15 -13.97 -12.80
N PHE A 190 -21.10 -13.66 -12.05
CA PHE A 190 -20.62 -12.30 -11.81
C PHE A 190 -19.54 -11.83 -12.79
N ALA A 191 -19.19 -12.64 -13.81
CA ALA A 191 -18.06 -12.40 -14.72
C ALA A 191 -18.08 -11.02 -15.42
N TYR A 192 -19.25 -10.39 -15.55
CA TYR A 192 -19.36 -9.04 -16.09
C TYR A 192 -18.61 -8.00 -15.23
N LEU A 193 -18.59 -8.17 -13.90
CA LEU A 193 -17.90 -7.25 -13.00
C LEU A 193 -16.39 -7.22 -13.24
N ASP A 194 -15.76 -8.37 -13.48
CA ASP A 194 -14.31 -8.48 -13.78
C ASP A 194 -13.93 -7.75 -15.07
N ARG A 195 -14.85 -7.65 -16.04
CA ARG A 195 -14.57 -7.02 -17.33
C ARG A 195 -14.66 -5.51 -17.30
N TYR A 196 -15.50 -4.93 -16.42
CA TYR A 196 -15.85 -3.51 -16.50
C TYR A 196 -15.83 -2.79 -15.16
N TYR A 197 -16.43 -3.35 -14.12
CA TYR A 197 -16.57 -2.66 -12.83
C TYR A 197 -15.29 -2.73 -11.99
N ILE A 198 -14.70 -3.92 -11.87
CA ILE A 198 -13.53 -4.19 -11.02
C ILE A 198 -12.28 -3.44 -11.50
N PRO A 199 -11.90 -3.49 -12.80
CA PRO A 199 -10.75 -2.72 -13.30
C PRO A 199 -10.94 -1.20 -13.15
N LYS A 200 -12.17 -0.70 -13.35
CA LYS A 200 -12.50 0.73 -13.22
C LYS A 200 -12.39 1.24 -11.78
N ARG A 201 -12.57 0.37 -10.78
CA ARG A 201 -12.55 0.72 -9.34
C ARG A 201 -11.28 0.29 -8.62
N GLY A 202 -10.36 -0.40 -9.29
CA GLY A 202 -9.13 -0.92 -8.66
C GLY A 202 -9.42 -1.95 -7.55
N LEU A 203 -10.52 -2.69 -7.67
CA LEU A 203 -10.92 -3.72 -6.70
C LEU A 203 -10.20 -5.05 -7.00
N LEU A 204 -10.21 -5.97 -6.04
CA LEU A 204 -9.71 -7.33 -6.28
C LEU A 204 -10.57 -8.03 -7.35
N SER A 205 -9.91 -8.77 -8.25
CA SER A 205 -10.59 -9.67 -9.19
C SER A 205 -11.50 -10.64 -8.42
N LEU A 206 -12.52 -11.18 -9.07
CA LEU A 206 -13.40 -12.15 -8.40
C LEU A 206 -12.60 -13.35 -7.85
N ASP A 207 -11.59 -13.83 -8.59
CA ASP A 207 -10.72 -14.93 -8.14
C ASP A 207 -9.82 -14.54 -6.96
N ASP A 208 -9.28 -13.32 -6.94
CA ASP A 208 -8.51 -12.81 -5.81
C ASP A 208 -9.37 -12.54 -4.58
N SER A 209 -10.58 -12.04 -4.78
CA SER A 209 -11.56 -11.80 -3.73
C SER A 209 -11.94 -13.11 -3.04
N MET A 210 -12.21 -14.18 -3.81
CA MET A 210 -12.41 -15.53 -3.27
C MET A 210 -11.24 -15.97 -2.39
N ARG A 211 -9.99 -15.89 -2.88
CA ARG A 211 -8.80 -16.27 -2.10
C ARG A 211 -8.69 -15.47 -0.82
N TYR A 212 -8.88 -14.15 -0.92
CA TYR A 212 -8.79 -13.23 0.19
C TYR A 212 -9.80 -13.56 1.29
N HIS A 213 -11.09 -13.72 0.96
CA HIS A 213 -12.14 -13.94 1.95
C HIS A 213 -11.97 -15.26 2.71
N PHE A 214 -11.62 -16.36 2.03
CA PHE A 214 -11.37 -17.64 2.71
C PHE A 214 -10.18 -17.56 3.66
N CYS A 215 -9.05 -17.04 3.18
CA CYS A 215 -7.83 -16.96 3.99
C CYS A 215 -7.98 -15.97 5.15
N ASN A 216 -8.65 -14.84 4.95
CA ASN A 216 -8.86 -13.87 6.02
C ASN A 216 -9.76 -14.48 7.11
N LEU A 217 -10.95 -14.97 6.75
CA LEU A 217 -11.94 -15.43 7.72
C LEU A 217 -11.58 -16.76 8.40
N VAL A 218 -11.03 -17.73 7.65
CA VAL A 218 -10.63 -19.03 8.20
C VAL A 218 -9.32 -18.91 8.95
N CYS A 219 -8.31 -18.27 8.36
CA CYS A 219 -6.99 -18.25 8.95
C CYS A 219 -6.81 -17.15 9.99
N ASP A 220 -7.68 -16.15 10.16
CA ASP A 220 -7.69 -15.29 11.36
C ASP A 220 -8.19 -16.05 12.58
N LYS A 221 -9.27 -16.83 12.44
CA LYS A 221 -9.86 -17.57 13.58
C LYS A 221 -9.05 -18.79 14.00
N LEU A 222 -8.39 -19.46 13.05
CA LEU A 222 -7.69 -20.73 13.30
C LEU A 222 -6.16 -20.63 13.23
N PHE A 223 -5.61 -19.42 13.16
CA PHE A 223 -4.17 -19.18 12.97
C PHE A 223 -3.30 -19.99 13.92
N SER A 224 -3.56 -19.91 15.22
CA SER A 224 -2.79 -20.58 16.27
C SER A 224 -2.87 -22.11 16.16
N LYS A 225 -4.04 -22.64 15.79
CA LYS A 225 -4.25 -24.09 15.60
C LYS A 225 -3.53 -24.60 14.35
N LEU A 226 -3.59 -23.84 13.24
CA LEU A 226 -2.92 -24.15 11.98
C LEU A 226 -1.40 -24.04 12.10
N GLN A 227 -0.92 -22.95 12.71
CA GLN A 227 0.50 -22.74 13.01
C GLN A 227 1.03 -23.86 13.90
N GLY A 228 0.33 -24.24 14.96
CA GLY A 228 0.73 -25.35 15.82
C GLY A 228 0.73 -26.71 15.10
N ALA A 229 -0.21 -26.94 14.18
CA ALA A 229 -0.23 -28.16 13.36
C ALA A 229 0.93 -28.22 12.35
N MET A 230 1.22 -27.10 11.69
CA MET A 230 2.33 -26.97 10.72
C MET A 230 3.70 -27.06 11.40
N MET A 231 3.91 -26.38 12.53
CA MET A 231 5.17 -26.45 13.28
C MET A 231 5.48 -27.88 13.73
N ARG A 232 4.47 -28.67 14.12
CA ARG A 232 4.66 -30.08 14.47
C ARG A 232 5.11 -30.93 13.28
N LEU A 233 4.59 -30.67 12.09
CA LEU A 233 5.02 -31.36 10.86
C LEU A 233 6.46 -30.98 10.48
N ILE A 234 6.79 -29.70 10.53
CA ILE A 234 8.14 -29.19 10.23
C ILE A 234 9.17 -29.75 11.23
N MET A 235 8.86 -29.81 12.53
CA MET A 235 9.77 -30.40 13.52
C MET A 235 10.03 -31.88 13.24
N LEU A 236 9.00 -32.67 12.94
CA LEU A 236 9.16 -34.10 12.60
C LEU A 236 10.02 -34.27 11.34
N ALA A 237 9.86 -33.36 10.39
CA ALA A 237 10.60 -33.34 9.15
C ALA A 237 12.11 -33.01 9.35
N GLU A 238 12.42 -31.97 10.11
CA GLU A 238 13.81 -31.56 10.36
C GLU A 238 14.57 -32.61 11.17
N VAL A 239 13.92 -33.19 12.19
CA VAL A 239 14.50 -34.26 13.01
C VAL A 239 14.84 -35.48 12.16
N ALA A 240 13.91 -35.93 11.31
CA ALA A 240 14.16 -37.05 10.39
C ALA A 240 15.34 -36.78 9.44
N ALA A 241 15.53 -35.54 8.99
CA ALA A 241 16.59 -35.17 8.06
C ALA A 241 17.96 -35.13 8.75
N CYS A 242 18.04 -34.44 9.89
CA CYS A 242 19.25 -34.32 10.70
C CYS A 242 19.81 -35.70 11.07
N TYR A 243 18.94 -36.59 11.54
CA TYR A 243 19.35 -37.92 11.96
C TYR A 243 19.59 -38.88 10.79
N SER A 244 18.90 -38.71 9.65
CA SER A 244 19.27 -39.43 8.42
C SER A 244 20.70 -39.08 7.99
N GLN A 245 21.05 -37.80 8.02
CA GLN A 245 22.37 -37.32 7.63
C GLN A 245 23.48 -37.82 8.57
N LEU A 246 23.28 -37.70 9.89
CA LEU A 246 24.21 -38.22 10.89
C LEU A 246 24.42 -39.73 10.74
N SER A 247 23.32 -40.47 10.54
CA SER A 247 23.38 -41.93 10.44
C SER A 247 24.13 -42.41 9.19
N LEU A 248 23.81 -41.89 8.00
CA LEU A 248 24.28 -42.41 6.71
C LEU A 248 25.59 -41.78 6.22
N GLU A 249 25.77 -40.47 6.37
CA GLU A 249 26.95 -39.78 5.81
C GLU A 249 28.13 -39.84 6.76
N ARG A 250 27.88 -39.79 8.08
CA ARG A 250 28.93 -39.58 9.08
C ARG A 250 29.35 -40.85 9.81
N TRP A 251 28.41 -41.73 10.14
CA TRP A 251 28.69 -42.91 10.98
C TRP A 251 28.67 -44.22 10.19
N PHE A 252 27.73 -44.39 9.26
CA PHE A 252 27.57 -45.65 8.53
C PHE A 252 28.84 -46.11 7.82
N TRP A 253 29.60 -45.21 7.20
CA TRP A 253 30.82 -45.58 6.47
C TRP A 253 32.06 -45.71 7.36
N GLY A 254 32.16 -44.93 8.43
CA GLY A 254 33.37 -44.82 9.26
C GLY A 254 33.38 -45.63 10.55
N ASP A 255 32.23 -46.06 11.07
CA ASP A 255 32.14 -46.80 12.33
C ASP A 255 31.95 -48.31 12.12
N SER A 256 32.22 -49.09 13.18
CA SER A 256 31.75 -50.48 13.30
C SER A 256 30.28 -50.54 13.74
N PHE A 257 29.56 -51.62 13.42
CA PHE A 257 28.14 -51.76 13.76
C PHE A 257 27.84 -51.55 15.25
N SER A 258 28.71 -52.06 16.14
CA SER A 258 28.58 -51.90 17.59
C SER A 258 28.77 -50.44 18.05
N ASN A 259 29.73 -49.71 17.47
CA ASN A 259 29.93 -48.29 17.78
C ASN A 259 28.80 -47.42 17.20
N TYR A 260 28.28 -47.75 16.02
CA TYR A 260 27.10 -47.12 15.46
C TYR A 260 25.88 -47.26 16.39
N LEU A 261 25.58 -48.47 16.86
CA LEU A 261 24.44 -48.71 17.77
C LEU A 261 24.58 -47.98 19.11
N ARG A 262 25.80 -47.86 19.66
CA ARG A 262 26.03 -47.05 20.88
C ARG A 262 25.77 -45.57 20.65
N LYS A 263 26.13 -45.03 19.48
CA LYS A 263 25.86 -43.64 19.11
C LYS A 263 24.36 -43.40 18.89
N VAL A 264 23.67 -44.34 18.26
CA VAL A 264 22.21 -44.29 18.08
C VAL A 264 21.49 -44.32 19.43
N ASP A 265 21.87 -45.24 20.33
CA ASP A 265 21.30 -45.36 21.67
C ASP A 265 21.57 -44.09 22.50
N TRP A 266 22.78 -43.53 22.41
CA TRP A 266 23.08 -42.23 23.02
C TRP A 266 22.20 -41.11 22.47
N CYS A 267 21.99 -41.04 21.15
CA CYS A 267 21.10 -40.04 20.54
C CYS A 267 19.64 -40.19 20.97
N LEU A 268 19.12 -41.42 21.03
CA LEU A 268 17.75 -41.67 21.49
C LEU A 268 17.57 -41.26 22.95
N ASN A 269 18.53 -41.59 23.82
CA ASN A 269 18.49 -41.21 25.24
C ASN A 269 18.64 -39.69 25.45
N GLN A 270 19.49 -39.02 24.67
CA GLN A 270 19.62 -37.55 24.70
C GLN A 270 18.35 -36.86 24.24
N GLU A 271 17.72 -37.36 23.17
CA GLU A 271 16.47 -36.79 22.69
C GLU A 271 15.30 -37.06 23.64
N GLU A 272 15.30 -38.22 24.29
CA GLU A 272 14.35 -38.54 25.35
C GLU A 272 14.57 -37.69 26.62
N ALA A 273 15.81 -37.29 26.92
CA ALA A 273 16.11 -36.35 28.01
C ALA A 273 15.67 -34.91 27.68
N ARG A 274 15.64 -34.53 26.40
CA ARG A 274 15.16 -33.21 25.93
C ARG A 274 13.64 -33.04 25.96
N THR A 275 12.92 -33.98 26.57
CA THR A 275 11.48 -34.11 26.37
C THR A 275 10.61 -33.07 27.03
N GLU A 276 11.15 -32.31 27.98
CA GLU A 276 10.48 -31.14 28.57
C GLU A 276 10.41 -29.94 27.61
N LEU A 277 11.20 -29.95 26.52
CA LEU A 277 11.25 -28.89 25.53
C LEU A 277 10.19 -29.06 24.42
N TYR A 278 9.53 -30.22 24.35
CA TYR A 278 8.55 -30.52 23.29
C TYR A 278 7.15 -30.01 23.62
N PRO A 279 6.43 -29.39 22.65
CA PRO A 279 5.14 -28.78 22.90
C PRO A 279 4.01 -29.76 23.29
N SER A 280 4.14 -31.07 22.98
CA SER A 280 3.15 -32.07 23.40
C SER A 280 3.73 -33.48 23.60
N PRO A 281 3.16 -34.30 24.50
CA PRO A 281 3.58 -35.69 24.74
C PRO A 281 3.48 -36.57 23.47
N THR A 282 2.46 -36.34 22.65
CA THR A 282 2.29 -37.02 21.34
C THR A 282 3.36 -36.64 20.32
N THR A 283 3.91 -35.44 20.40
CA THR A 283 5.00 -34.99 19.51
C THR A 283 6.32 -35.64 19.92
N LYS A 284 6.58 -35.79 21.23
CA LYS A 284 7.69 -36.58 21.77
C LYS A 284 7.68 -38.01 21.22
N THR A 285 6.56 -38.72 21.32
CA THR A 285 6.46 -40.12 20.86
C THR A 285 6.76 -40.23 19.36
N LYS A 286 6.14 -39.36 18.55
CA LYS A 286 6.35 -39.37 17.08
C LYS A 286 7.79 -39.02 16.67
N ILE A 287 8.45 -38.10 17.37
CA ILE A 287 9.86 -37.76 17.13
C ILE A 287 10.75 -38.99 17.41
N LEU A 288 10.54 -39.66 18.54
CA LEU A 288 11.31 -40.84 18.91
C LEU A 288 11.06 -42.01 17.95
N ASP A 289 9.83 -42.21 17.49
CA ASP A 289 9.49 -43.24 16.50
C ASP A 289 10.17 -42.98 15.16
N VAL A 290 10.16 -41.72 14.70
CA VAL A 290 10.84 -41.30 13.47
C VAL A 290 12.35 -41.49 13.57
N MET A 291 12.97 -41.15 14.72
CA MET A 291 14.40 -41.38 14.93
C MET A 291 14.76 -42.86 14.91
N LYS A 292 13.97 -43.71 15.59
CA LYS A 292 14.16 -45.16 15.60
C LYS A 292 14.06 -45.73 14.19
N TYR A 293 13.01 -45.36 13.45
CA TYR A 293 12.83 -45.79 12.06
C TYR A 293 14.02 -45.37 11.19
N VAL A 294 14.42 -44.10 11.22
CA VAL A 294 15.48 -43.56 10.36
C VAL A 294 16.85 -44.16 10.67
N MET A 295 17.20 -44.30 11.96
CA MET A 295 18.54 -44.74 12.36
C MET A 295 18.68 -46.26 12.41
N LEU A 296 17.62 -46.99 12.75
CA LEU A 296 17.68 -48.43 12.95
C LEU A 296 17.05 -49.17 11.78
N GLU A 297 15.74 -48.99 11.56
CA GLU A 297 14.98 -49.80 10.61
C GLU A 297 15.38 -49.52 9.15
N ARG A 298 15.44 -48.25 8.75
CA ARG A 298 15.79 -47.84 7.38
C ARG A 298 17.22 -48.22 6.97
N ASN A 299 18.14 -48.31 7.93
CA ASN A 299 19.54 -48.62 7.67
C ASN A 299 19.89 -50.09 7.94
N ALA A 300 18.95 -50.91 8.44
CA ALA A 300 19.19 -52.29 8.80
C ALA A 300 19.68 -53.14 7.61
N GLU A 301 19.02 -53.03 6.45
CA GLU A 301 19.39 -53.76 5.24
C GLU A 301 20.78 -53.35 4.71
N LYS A 302 21.11 -52.05 4.80
CA LYS A 302 22.42 -51.54 4.37
C LYS A 302 23.55 -52.06 5.26
N TRP A 303 23.30 -52.18 6.56
CA TRP A 303 24.27 -52.77 7.49
C TRP A 303 24.44 -54.27 7.30
N ALA A 304 23.36 -54.99 6.97
CA ALA A 304 23.45 -56.41 6.60
C ALA A 304 24.35 -56.58 5.35
N GLN A 305 24.19 -55.72 4.35
CA GLN A 305 25.03 -55.72 3.14
C GLN A 305 26.50 -55.35 3.44
N LYS A 306 26.75 -54.33 4.27
CA LYS A 306 28.11 -53.92 4.68
C LYS A 306 28.84 -55.04 5.43
N ARG A 307 28.16 -55.76 6.35
CA ARG A 307 28.74 -56.89 7.09
C ARG A 307 29.07 -58.09 6.20
N ILE A 308 28.26 -58.34 5.17
CA ILE A 308 28.55 -59.37 4.15
C ILE A 308 29.77 -58.96 3.32
N ALA A 309 29.89 -57.68 2.95
CA ALA A 309 31.01 -57.15 2.18
C ALA A 309 32.34 -57.09 2.96
N GLU A 310 32.29 -56.93 4.29
CA GLU A 310 33.48 -56.83 5.16
C GLU A 310 34.03 -58.19 5.63
N GLY A 311 33.49 -59.31 5.14
CA GLY A 311 34.11 -60.63 5.31
C GLY A 311 34.16 -61.17 6.74
N ILE A 312 33.24 -60.76 7.63
CA ILE A 312 33.12 -61.36 8.96
C ILE A 312 32.42 -62.72 8.82
N ALA A 313 33.21 -63.78 8.79
CA ALA A 313 32.77 -65.16 8.78
C ALA A 313 32.01 -65.51 10.07
N ALA A 314 30.73 -65.86 9.91
CA ALA A 314 29.97 -66.98 10.48
C ALA A 314 30.17 -67.52 11.92
N GLU A 315 31.00 -66.96 12.81
CA GLU A 315 31.14 -67.45 14.20
C GLU A 315 30.54 -66.52 15.27
N ASP A 316 30.24 -65.25 14.96
CA ASP A 316 29.56 -64.33 15.90
C ASP A 316 28.02 -64.31 15.77
N GLN A 317 27.45 -65.22 14.97
CA GLN A 317 26.01 -65.25 14.71
C GLN A 317 25.20 -65.78 15.92
N MET A 318 25.81 -66.53 16.85
CA MET A 318 25.09 -67.13 17.98
C MET A 318 25.11 -66.26 19.26
N ASP A 319 26.13 -65.41 19.44
CA ASP A 319 26.20 -64.51 20.60
C ASP A 319 25.39 -63.22 20.43
N ALA A 320 25.18 -62.73 19.20
CA ALA A 320 24.40 -61.51 18.96
C ALA A 320 22.90 -61.67 19.24
N ASP A 321 22.30 -62.81 18.88
CA ASP A 321 20.89 -63.10 19.17
C ASP A 321 20.66 -63.43 20.65
N MET A 322 21.68 -63.98 21.34
CA MET A 322 21.64 -64.19 22.79
C MET A 322 21.77 -62.86 23.54
N MET A 323 22.62 -61.93 23.09
CA MET A 323 22.77 -60.59 23.68
C MET A 323 21.55 -59.67 23.43
N LEU A 324 20.89 -59.81 22.28
CA LEU A 324 19.66 -59.08 21.97
C LEU A 324 18.50 -59.56 22.85
N ASN A 325 18.36 -60.88 23.04
CA ASN A 325 17.35 -61.45 23.93
C ASN A 325 17.65 -61.21 25.42
N GLU A 326 18.92 -61.16 25.84
CA GLU A 326 19.30 -60.80 27.21
C GLU A 326 19.08 -59.31 27.51
N LYS A 327 19.23 -58.43 26.51
CA LYS A 327 18.93 -56.98 26.63
C LYS A 327 17.43 -56.69 26.58
N LEU A 328 16.65 -57.41 25.78
CA LEU A 328 15.19 -57.34 25.80
C LEU A 328 14.62 -57.80 27.16
N LYS A 329 15.20 -58.85 27.76
CA LYS A 329 14.84 -59.30 29.12
C LYS A 329 15.19 -58.28 30.22
N LYS A 330 16.31 -57.56 30.09
CA LYS A 330 16.68 -56.45 31.00
C LYS A 330 15.76 -55.23 30.85
N ILE A 331 15.25 -54.97 29.66
CA ILE A 331 14.27 -53.92 29.39
C ILE A 331 12.90 -54.29 29.97
N ASP A 332 12.45 -55.55 29.85
CA ASP A 332 11.24 -56.04 30.50
C ASP A 332 11.34 -56.02 32.04
N ASP A 333 12.51 -56.32 32.61
CA ASP A 333 12.77 -56.18 34.06
C ASP A 333 12.76 -54.72 34.55
N VAL A 334 13.23 -53.78 33.72
CA VAL A 334 13.20 -52.32 34.01
C VAL A 334 11.78 -51.77 33.90
N ILE A 335 11.00 -52.23 32.91
CA ILE A 335 9.58 -51.90 32.76
C ILE A 335 8.77 -52.48 33.93
N THR A 336 9.10 -53.69 34.40
CA THR A 336 8.47 -54.33 35.57
C THR A 336 8.84 -53.62 36.87
N LYS A 337 10.09 -53.19 37.07
CA LYS A 337 10.51 -52.36 38.23
C LYS A 337 9.90 -50.95 38.21
N LYS A 338 9.72 -50.35 37.02
CA LYS A 338 9.07 -49.04 36.87
C LYS A 338 7.55 -49.14 37.08
N LYS A 339 6.91 -50.26 36.70
CA LYS A 339 5.54 -50.62 37.11
C LYS A 339 5.42 -50.76 38.64
N MET A 340 6.35 -51.46 39.31
CA MET A 340 6.35 -51.58 40.77
C MET A 340 6.55 -50.25 41.52
N ILE A 341 7.27 -49.29 40.92
CA ILE A 341 7.43 -47.92 41.46
C ILE A 341 6.13 -47.09 41.24
N MET A 342 5.46 -47.28 40.11
CA MET A 342 4.19 -46.61 39.80
C MET A 342 2.99 -47.18 40.57
N ASP A 343 3.03 -48.47 40.95
CA ASP A 343 2.02 -49.17 41.76
C ASP A 343 2.27 -49.04 43.28
N GLY A 344 3.32 -48.32 43.72
CA GLY A 344 3.47 -47.85 45.10
C GLY A 344 4.44 -48.60 46.04
N HIS A 345 5.49 -49.26 45.55
CA HIS A 345 6.50 -49.92 46.42
C HIS A 345 7.78 -49.07 46.69
N PRO A 346 8.51 -49.25 47.82
CA PRO A 346 9.45 -48.26 48.38
C PRO A 346 10.92 -48.33 47.89
N VAL A 347 11.61 -47.18 48.05
CA VAL A 347 12.87 -46.62 47.48
C VAL A 347 14.20 -47.10 48.11
N ILE A 348 15.37 -46.97 47.43
CA ILE A 348 16.72 -46.60 48.01
C ILE A 348 17.57 -45.71 47.02
N PRO A 349 18.44 -44.75 47.47
CA PRO A 349 18.87 -43.55 46.71
C PRO A 349 20.40 -43.19 46.57
N PHE A 350 20.67 -42.14 45.74
CA PHE A 350 21.76 -41.10 45.66
C PHE A 350 23.21 -41.38 45.15
N THR A 351 23.89 -40.34 44.60
CA THR A 351 25.28 -39.99 45.02
C THR A 351 25.60 -38.47 45.13
N PRO A 352 26.62 -38.08 45.95
CA PRO A 352 27.01 -36.68 46.22
C PRO A 352 27.84 -35.95 45.15
N ALA A 353 28.36 -36.63 44.12
CA ALA A 353 29.09 -35.96 43.02
C ALA A 353 28.14 -35.09 42.16
N GLU A 354 26.86 -35.46 42.11
CA GLU A 354 25.79 -34.71 41.42
C GLU A 354 25.41 -33.41 42.15
N LYS A 355 25.90 -33.21 43.40
CA LYS A 355 25.68 -31.97 44.16
C LYS A 355 26.76 -30.90 43.95
N MET A 356 27.86 -31.20 43.24
CA MET A 356 29.02 -30.29 43.12
C MET A 356 29.11 -29.45 41.83
N ILE A 357 28.26 -29.67 40.82
CA ILE A 357 28.24 -28.83 39.59
C ILE A 357 27.29 -27.62 39.75
N ALA A 358 26.77 -27.40 40.96
CA ALA A 358 25.78 -26.37 41.29
C ALA A 358 26.36 -24.98 41.60
N TYR A 359 27.67 -24.74 41.52
CA TYR A 359 28.27 -23.45 41.91
C TYR A 359 29.44 -23.06 41.03
N GLU A 360 29.16 -22.34 39.94
CA GLU A 360 30.04 -21.30 39.36
C GLU A 360 29.30 -20.61 38.18
N TYR A 361 28.37 -19.70 38.50
CA TYR A 361 27.60 -18.94 37.50
C TYR A 361 27.67 -17.41 37.72
N PRO A 362 27.80 -16.60 36.64
CA PRO A 362 27.65 -15.13 36.63
C PRO A 362 26.31 -14.62 37.21
N ALA A 363 25.32 -15.50 37.34
CA ALA A 363 24.06 -15.26 38.01
C ALA A 363 24.22 -14.79 39.46
N ILE A 364 25.32 -15.12 40.14
CA ILE A 364 25.58 -14.73 41.53
C ILE A 364 25.81 -13.22 41.66
N TRP A 365 26.41 -12.57 40.64
CA TRP A 365 26.69 -11.13 40.66
C TRP A 365 25.42 -10.29 40.44
N PHE A 366 24.53 -10.73 39.54
CA PHE A 366 23.22 -10.10 39.31
C PHE A 366 22.23 -10.34 40.45
N THR A 367 22.25 -11.53 41.05
CA THR A 367 21.43 -11.83 42.24
C THR A 367 21.84 -10.97 43.43
N TYR A 368 23.13 -10.63 43.55
CA TYR A 368 23.64 -9.72 44.59
C TYR A 368 23.19 -8.27 44.36
N MET A 369 23.24 -7.77 43.12
CA MET A 369 22.76 -6.43 42.75
C MET A 369 21.24 -6.26 42.90
N SER A 370 20.45 -7.26 42.48
CA SER A 370 18.99 -7.27 42.66
C SER A 370 18.60 -7.25 44.14
N LYS A 371 19.37 -7.93 45.01
CA LYS A 371 19.19 -7.88 46.47
C LYS A 371 19.58 -6.52 47.08
N CYS A 372 20.65 -5.89 46.59
CA CYS A 372 21.03 -4.53 47.01
C CYS A 372 19.95 -3.49 46.63
N VAL A 373 19.39 -3.59 45.43
CA VAL A 373 18.31 -2.71 44.94
C VAL A 373 17.00 -2.94 45.70
N TYR A 374 16.62 -4.20 45.96
CA TYR A 374 15.46 -4.54 46.79
C TYR A 374 15.59 -3.97 48.22
N ASN A 375 16.80 -4.03 48.81
CA ASN A 375 17.08 -3.49 50.14
C ASN A 375 17.11 -1.94 50.18
N LEU A 376 17.49 -1.28 49.08
CA LEU A 376 17.41 0.19 48.94
C LEU A 376 15.96 0.67 48.79
N CYS A 377 15.14 -0.04 48.00
CA CYS A 377 13.73 0.32 47.73
C CYS A 377 12.77 0.04 48.91
N THR A 378 13.16 -0.82 49.86
CA THR A 378 12.36 -1.13 51.07
C THR A 378 12.60 -0.14 52.22
N ARG A 379 13.67 0.66 52.18
CA ARG A 379 13.98 1.70 53.18
C ARG A 379 13.43 3.08 52.77
N LYS A 380 12.10 3.24 52.73
CA LYS A 380 11.33 4.51 52.81
C LYS A 380 11.87 5.80 52.11
N LEU A 381 12.67 5.73 51.06
CA LEU A 381 13.04 6.89 50.23
C LEU A 381 12.20 6.89 48.96
N ARG A 382 11.28 7.85 48.85
CA ARG A 382 10.17 7.85 47.89
C ARG A 382 10.56 8.27 46.46
N ASP A 383 11.78 8.78 46.26
CA ASP A 383 12.21 9.42 45.01
C ASP A 383 13.33 8.67 44.23
N SER A 384 13.71 7.45 44.65
CA SER A 384 14.87 6.73 44.07
C SER A 384 14.52 5.71 42.97
N CYS A 385 13.25 5.40 42.72
CA CYS A 385 12.86 4.27 41.86
C CYS A 385 13.09 4.53 40.35
N SER A 386 12.78 5.74 39.88
CA SER A 386 12.94 6.15 38.47
C SER A 386 14.41 6.19 38.04
N LEU A 387 15.29 6.70 38.91
CA LEU A 387 16.74 6.76 38.65
C LEU A 387 17.39 5.36 38.58
N VAL A 388 16.86 4.40 39.35
CA VAL A 388 17.33 3.00 39.32
C VAL A 388 16.84 2.29 38.06
N TYR A 389 15.61 2.54 37.62
CA TYR A 389 15.07 2.00 36.38
C TYR A 389 15.83 2.51 35.14
N GLU A 390 16.15 3.80 35.11
CA GLU A 390 16.92 4.45 34.04
C GLU A 390 18.37 3.92 33.95
N LYS A 391 19.07 3.77 35.10
CA LYS A 391 20.40 3.14 35.11
C LYS A 391 20.39 1.68 34.67
N TYR A 392 19.33 0.94 34.97
CA TYR A 392 19.21 -0.48 34.61
C TYR A 392 18.95 -0.67 33.12
N THR A 393 18.14 0.20 32.51
CA THR A 393 17.85 0.17 31.06
C THR A 393 19.04 0.63 30.22
N ASN A 394 19.77 1.67 30.66
CA ASN A 394 20.96 2.16 29.95
C ASN A 394 22.10 1.14 29.93
N CYS A 395 22.39 0.48 31.06
CA CYS A 395 23.43 -0.56 31.15
C CYS A 395 23.13 -1.76 30.23
N PHE A 396 21.86 -2.13 30.09
CA PHE A 396 21.45 -3.22 29.20
C PHE A 396 21.58 -2.86 27.73
N SER A 397 21.24 -1.62 27.37
CA SER A 397 21.40 -1.12 26.00
C SER A 397 22.87 -1.10 25.58
N GLU A 398 23.78 -0.69 26.47
CA GLU A 398 25.23 -0.73 26.22
C GLU A 398 25.75 -2.17 26.02
N ILE A 399 25.32 -3.13 26.84
CA ILE A 399 25.75 -4.54 26.69
C ILE A 399 25.32 -5.13 25.33
N ILE A 400 24.11 -4.80 24.86
CA ILE A 400 23.62 -5.30 23.56
C ILE A 400 24.40 -4.66 22.42
N GLN A 401 24.60 -3.33 22.46
CA GLN A 401 25.30 -2.60 21.40
C GLN A 401 26.80 -2.91 21.34
N GLU A 402 27.49 -3.02 22.48
CA GLU A 402 28.95 -3.15 22.51
C GLU A 402 29.46 -4.60 22.48
N ARG A 403 28.64 -5.59 22.90
CA ARG A 403 29.10 -7.00 23.02
C ARG A 403 28.30 -7.99 22.20
N VAL A 404 26.98 -7.83 22.10
CA VAL A 404 26.12 -8.82 21.44
C VAL A 404 26.06 -8.57 19.94
N LEU A 405 25.83 -7.33 19.54
CA LEU A 405 25.64 -6.97 18.14
C LEU A 405 26.89 -7.22 17.27
N PRO A 406 28.12 -6.88 17.70
CA PRO A 406 29.33 -7.16 16.90
C PRO A 406 29.56 -8.66 16.64
N VAL A 407 29.22 -9.53 17.60
CA VAL A 407 29.38 -11.00 17.47
C VAL A 407 28.35 -11.59 16.50
N LEU A 408 27.13 -11.03 16.47
CA LEU A 408 26.08 -11.46 15.57
C LEU A 408 26.27 -10.92 14.14
N MET A 409 26.84 -9.72 14.00
CA MET A 409 27.10 -9.09 12.70
C MET A 409 28.12 -9.86 11.86
N ASP A 410 28.99 -10.67 12.45
CA ASP A 410 29.96 -11.53 11.75
C ASP A 410 29.38 -12.89 11.32
N LYS A 411 28.16 -13.24 11.75
CA LYS A 411 27.54 -14.56 11.49
C LYS A 411 26.49 -14.51 10.38
N HIS A 412 26.30 -15.62 9.67
CA HIS A 412 25.34 -15.75 8.57
C HIS A 412 24.58 -17.09 8.60
N GLY A 413 23.40 -17.14 7.98
CA GLY A 413 22.66 -18.39 7.76
C GLY A 413 22.24 -19.11 9.05
N THR A 414 22.42 -20.43 9.10
CA THR A 414 22.03 -21.26 10.26
C THR A 414 22.87 -20.98 11.50
N GLU A 415 24.15 -20.59 11.35
CA GLU A 415 24.99 -20.20 12.50
C GLU A 415 24.49 -18.92 13.19
N LEU A 416 23.98 -17.96 12.39
CA LEU A 416 23.33 -16.76 12.93
C LEU A 416 22.09 -17.12 13.76
N LEU A 417 21.23 -18.02 13.25
CA LEU A 417 20.02 -18.47 13.94
C LEU A 417 20.34 -19.26 15.21
N THR A 418 21.35 -20.13 15.17
CA THR A 418 21.80 -20.90 16.34
C THR A 418 22.37 -19.98 17.42
N GLU A 419 23.17 -18.98 17.04
CA GLU A 419 23.78 -18.07 18.00
C GLU A 419 22.76 -17.11 18.62
N ILE A 420 21.82 -16.58 17.83
CA ILE A 420 20.69 -15.78 18.34
C ILE A 420 19.86 -16.60 19.33
N THR A 421 19.61 -17.89 19.02
CA THR A 421 18.87 -18.78 19.91
C THR A 421 19.63 -19.06 21.21
N ARG A 422 20.95 -19.29 21.13
CA ARG A 422 21.82 -19.47 22.30
C ARG A 422 21.80 -18.24 23.20
N LEU A 423 21.99 -17.05 22.63
CA LEU A 423 21.99 -15.77 23.35
C LEU A 423 20.61 -15.44 23.93
N TRP A 424 19.54 -15.76 23.22
CA TRP A 424 18.17 -15.60 23.72
C TRP A 424 17.87 -16.53 24.92
N LEU A 425 18.42 -17.74 24.92
CA LEU A 425 18.29 -18.68 26.04
C LEU A 425 19.06 -18.21 27.28
N GLU A 426 20.29 -17.71 27.11
CA GLU A 426 21.07 -17.06 28.19
C GLU A 426 20.35 -15.83 28.74
N TYR A 427 19.77 -15.03 27.84
CA TYR A 427 18.97 -13.85 28.16
C TYR A 427 17.66 -14.19 28.91
N LYS A 428 17.01 -15.31 28.59
CA LYS A 428 15.80 -15.80 29.28
C LYS A 428 16.08 -16.22 30.73
N GLU A 429 17.27 -16.73 31.03
CA GLU A 429 17.69 -17.00 32.41
C GLU A 429 17.97 -15.71 33.20
N LEU A 430 18.52 -14.67 32.56
CA LEU A 430 18.64 -13.33 33.16
C LEU A 430 17.28 -12.71 33.50
N LEU A 431 16.30 -12.82 32.60
CA LEU A 431 14.94 -12.34 32.84
C LEU A 431 14.26 -13.02 34.05
N LYS A 432 14.51 -14.31 34.27
CA LYS A 432 14.00 -15.02 35.47
C LYS A 432 14.55 -14.43 36.76
N SER A 433 15.81 -13.99 36.78
CA SER A 433 16.44 -13.37 37.97
C SER A 433 15.87 -11.98 38.31
N CYS A 434 15.11 -11.36 37.40
CA CYS A 434 14.46 -10.06 37.58
C CYS A 434 13.01 -10.16 38.08
N ALA A 435 12.46 -11.37 38.22
CA ALA A 435 11.06 -11.61 38.58
C ALA A 435 10.66 -11.02 39.95
N ASP A 436 11.62 -10.91 40.88
CA ASP A 436 11.39 -10.29 42.19
C ASP A 436 11.21 -8.76 42.11
N LEU A 437 11.82 -8.10 41.12
CA LEU A 437 11.66 -6.67 40.84
C LEU A 437 10.35 -6.37 40.10
N ASP A 438 9.94 -7.24 39.17
CA ASP A 438 8.66 -7.12 38.45
C ASP A 438 7.47 -7.17 39.42
N ASN A 439 7.50 -8.08 40.39
CA ASN A 439 6.46 -8.17 41.42
C ASN A 439 6.35 -6.89 42.28
N PHE A 440 7.44 -6.13 42.43
CA PHE A 440 7.45 -4.86 43.16
C PHE A 440 6.93 -3.69 42.30
N TYR A 441 7.26 -3.65 41.01
CA TYR A 441 6.84 -2.59 40.07
C TYR A 441 5.38 -2.73 39.63
N ILE A 442 4.91 -3.95 39.36
CA ILE A 442 3.54 -4.25 38.91
C ILE A 442 2.50 -3.82 39.97
N ARG A 443 2.85 -3.86 41.26
CA ARG A 443 1.95 -3.44 42.35
C ARG A 443 1.75 -1.92 42.46
N ARG A 444 2.54 -1.08 41.76
CA ARG A 444 2.47 0.40 41.91
C ARG A 444 2.08 1.19 40.64
N LYS A 445 1.71 0.52 39.53
CA LYS A 445 1.08 1.11 38.31
C LYS A 445 1.63 2.47 37.84
N ARG A 446 2.95 2.62 37.65
CA ARG A 446 3.51 3.83 37.00
C ARG A 446 4.60 3.64 35.92
N HIS A 447 5.14 2.44 35.69
CA HIS A 447 6.10 2.17 34.60
C HIS A 447 5.95 0.73 34.03
N PRO A 448 6.38 0.46 32.78
CA PRO A 448 6.46 -0.89 32.21
C PRO A 448 7.38 -1.79 33.04
N SER A 449 7.14 -3.11 33.04
CA SER A 449 8.01 -4.03 33.78
C SER A 449 9.43 -4.00 33.19
N PRO A 450 10.48 -4.00 34.03
CA PRO A 450 11.85 -4.16 33.56
C PRO A 450 12.02 -5.34 32.58
N ALA A 451 11.35 -6.47 32.81
CA ALA A 451 11.39 -7.62 31.91
C ALA A 451 10.79 -7.34 30.51
N ASP A 452 9.70 -6.59 30.45
CA ASP A 452 9.07 -6.22 29.17
C ASP A 452 9.91 -5.18 28.43
N SER A 453 10.52 -4.25 29.16
CA SER A 453 11.39 -3.21 28.61
C SER A 453 12.67 -3.83 28.03
N MET A 454 13.27 -4.80 28.72
CA MET A 454 14.42 -5.52 28.20
C MET A 454 14.06 -6.36 26.96
N ARG A 455 12.90 -7.07 26.97
CA ARG A 455 12.43 -7.83 25.79
C ARG A 455 12.26 -6.93 24.57
N TYR A 456 11.75 -5.72 24.80
CA TYR A 456 11.59 -4.70 23.77
C TYR A 456 12.96 -4.28 23.18
N TYR A 457 13.96 -4.00 24.02
CA TYR A 457 15.30 -3.62 23.54
C TYR A 457 16.04 -4.74 22.80
N PHE A 458 16.03 -5.99 23.29
CA PHE A 458 16.68 -7.10 22.59
C PHE A 458 16.03 -7.39 21.24
N CYS A 459 14.68 -7.39 21.18
CA CYS A 459 13.98 -7.64 19.93
C CYS A 459 14.21 -6.51 18.93
N ASN A 460 14.09 -5.24 19.32
CA ASN A 460 14.22 -4.14 18.36
C ASN A 460 15.68 -3.94 17.89
N LEU A 461 16.66 -3.82 18.80
CA LEU A 461 18.06 -3.57 18.40
C LEU A 461 18.68 -4.72 17.59
N VAL A 462 18.37 -5.98 17.92
CA VAL A 462 18.91 -7.14 17.18
C VAL A 462 18.14 -7.40 15.90
N CYS A 463 16.81 -7.20 15.87
CA CYS A 463 16.03 -7.45 14.66
C CYS A 463 16.17 -6.32 13.62
N ASP A 464 16.37 -5.07 14.04
CA ASP A 464 16.49 -3.94 13.11
C ASP A 464 17.85 -3.95 12.37
N GLU A 465 18.97 -4.26 13.05
CA GLU A 465 20.29 -4.29 12.41
C GLU A 465 20.59 -5.58 11.61
N LEU A 466 20.01 -6.73 12.00
CA LEU A 466 20.24 -8.03 11.33
C LEU A 466 19.11 -8.45 10.40
N PHE A 467 18.14 -7.57 10.16
CA PHE A 467 16.90 -7.83 9.44
C PHE A 467 17.10 -8.60 8.12
N SER A 468 17.95 -8.08 7.24
CA SER A 468 18.21 -8.69 5.93
C SER A 468 18.88 -10.07 6.02
N LYS A 469 19.77 -10.27 7.02
CA LYS A 469 20.45 -11.56 7.22
C LYS A 469 19.53 -12.61 7.82
N LEU A 470 18.63 -12.22 8.73
CA LEU A 470 17.61 -13.08 9.33
C LEU A 470 16.56 -13.50 8.29
N GLN A 471 16.13 -12.57 7.44
CA GLN A 471 15.21 -12.84 6.34
C GLN A 471 15.83 -13.84 5.35
N GLU A 472 17.08 -13.64 4.95
CA GLU A 472 17.80 -14.57 4.06
C GLU A 472 17.99 -15.95 4.69
N ALA A 473 18.35 -16.01 5.98
CA ALA A 473 18.52 -17.27 6.71
C ALA A 473 17.21 -18.04 6.87
N MET A 474 16.10 -17.35 7.18
CA MET A 474 14.77 -17.94 7.29
C MET A 474 14.25 -18.39 5.92
N MET A 475 14.46 -17.62 4.85
CA MET A 475 14.08 -18.02 3.50
C MET A 475 14.84 -19.26 3.03
N ARG A 476 16.14 -19.34 3.30
CA ARG A 476 16.95 -20.56 3.01
C ARG A 476 16.59 -21.76 3.89
N LEU A 477 16.11 -21.54 5.11
CA LEU A 477 15.61 -22.61 5.97
C LEU A 477 14.27 -23.13 5.42
N VAL A 478 13.34 -22.23 5.10
CA VAL A 478 12.03 -22.54 4.52
C VAL A 478 12.17 -23.25 3.17
N ASP A 479 13.08 -22.80 2.31
CA ASP A 479 13.34 -23.42 1.01
C ASP A 479 13.96 -24.82 1.16
N ARG A 480 14.89 -25.00 2.12
CA ARG A 480 15.42 -26.34 2.45
C ARG A 480 14.38 -27.27 3.06
N CYS A 481 13.51 -26.78 3.94
CA CYS A 481 12.41 -27.54 4.51
C CYS A 481 11.39 -27.92 3.43
N LEU A 482 11.08 -27.01 2.49
CA LEU A 482 10.18 -27.27 1.35
C LEU A 482 10.76 -28.32 0.40
N ASN A 483 12.04 -28.23 0.06
CA ASN A 483 12.74 -29.21 -0.78
C ASN A 483 12.86 -30.60 -0.10
N GLN A 484 12.97 -30.64 1.23
CA GLN A 484 12.96 -31.91 1.98
C GLN A 484 11.56 -32.53 2.13
N GLU A 485 10.51 -31.71 2.28
CA GLU A 485 9.13 -32.18 2.25
C GLU A 485 8.69 -32.62 0.85
N GLU A 486 9.24 -32.00 -0.20
CA GLU A 486 9.06 -32.42 -1.59
C GLU A 486 9.61 -33.83 -1.86
N ALA A 487 10.74 -34.19 -1.24
CA ALA A 487 11.34 -35.52 -1.28
C ALA A 487 10.62 -36.56 -0.40
N ARG A 488 9.88 -36.14 0.63
CA ARG A 488 9.08 -37.05 1.49
C ARG A 488 7.65 -37.27 1.01
N ALA A 489 7.07 -36.28 0.33
CA ALA A 489 5.70 -36.33 -0.19
C ALA A 489 5.50 -37.35 -1.32
N GLU A 490 6.57 -37.87 -1.93
CA GLU A 490 6.50 -38.93 -2.94
C GLU A 490 5.92 -40.26 -2.42
N PHE A 491 5.95 -40.51 -1.11
CA PHE A 491 5.59 -41.83 -0.56
C PHE A 491 4.20 -41.94 0.09
N TYR A 492 3.49 -40.83 0.35
CA TYR A 492 2.24 -40.89 1.15
C TYR A 492 1.04 -40.08 0.63
N LEU A 493 1.19 -39.22 -0.38
CA LEU A 493 0.11 -38.36 -0.86
C LEU A 493 -0.02 -38.40 -2.39
N SER A 494 -1.24 -38.36 -2.91
CA SER A 494 -1.46 -38.22 -4.36
C SER A 494 -0.93 -36.87 -4.85
N GLN A 495 -0.42 -36.83 -6.08
CA GLN A 495 0.19 -35.62 -6.66
C GLN A 495 -0.73 -34.40 -6.63
N THR A 496 -2.04 -34.61 -6.75
CA THR A 496 -3.07 -33.56 -6.63
C THR A 496 -3.19 -32.98 -5.21
N THR A 497 -2.92 -33.79 -4.20
CA THR A 497 -2.90 -33.38 -2.78
C THR A 497 -1.60 -32.65 -2.45
N LYS A 498 -0.48 -33.07 -3.07
CA LYS A 498 0.84 -32.41 -3.02
C LYS A 498 0.77 -30.95 -3.47
N THR A 499 0.22 -30.69 -4.66
CA THR A 499 0.11 -29.32 -5.21
C THR A 499 -0.77 -28.42 -4.34
N LYS A 500 -1.90 -28.94 -3.85
CA LYS A 500 -2.85 -28.17 -3.02
C LYS A 500 -2.27 -27.80 -1.66
N LEU A 501 -1.45 -28.66 -1.04
CA LEU A 501 -0.82 -28.37 0.25
C LEU A 501 0.30 -27.33 0.08
N LEU A 502 1.11 -27.47 -0.98
CA LEU A 502 2.17 -26.51 -1.33
C LEU A 502 1.63 -25.11 -1.64
N ASP A 503 0.51 -24.98 -2.36
CA ASP A 503 -0.13 -23.69 -2.63
C ASP A 503 -0.62 -23.02 -1.34
N VAL A 504 -1.25 -23.78 -0.44
CA VAL A 504 -1.72 -23.25 0.85
C VAL A 504 -0.54 -22.90 1.76
N MET A 505 0.52 -23.71 1.79
CA MET A 505 1.72 -23.46 2.60
C MET A 505 2.52 -22.27 2.07
N LYS A 506 2.72 -22.13 0.75
CA LYS A 506 3.34 -20.94 0.15
C LYS A 506 2.51 -19.69 0.45
N TYR A 507 1.19 -19.77 0.33
CA TYR A 507 0.34 -18.61 0.62
C TYR A 507 0.29 -18.25 2.12
N VAL A 508 0.26 -19.23 3.04
CA VAL A 508 0.19 -18.99 4.49
C VAL A 508 1.54 -18.62 5.09
N LEU A 509 2.64 -19.27 4.69
CA LEU A 509 3.96 -19.06 5.27
C LEU A 509 4.75 -17.95 4.58
N LEU A 510 4.62 -17.78 3.26
CA LEU A 510 5.34 -16.76 2.49
C LEU A 510 4.46 -15.54 2.25
N GLU A 511 3.29 -15.67 1.62
CA GLU A 511 2.52 -14.49 1.22
C GLU A 511 1.78 -13.80 2.37
N ARG A 512 1.19 -14.53 3.32
CA ARG A 512 0.48 -13.91 4.44
C ARG A 512 1.42 -13.35 5.48
N ASN A 513 2.56 -13.98 5.75
CA ASN A 513 3.58 -13.38 6.61
C ASN A 513 4.30 -12.24 5.89
N ALA A 514 4.59 -12.33 4.58
CA ALA A 514 5.08 -11.19 3.82
C ALA A 514 4.05 -10.06 3.74
N LYS A 515 2.75 -10.33 3.66
CA LYS A 515 1.68 -9.31 3.66
C LYS A 515 1.38 -8.78 5.07
N LYS A 516 1.43 -9.59 6.13
CA LYS A 516 1.30 -9.14 7.54
C LYS A 516 2.56 -8.43 8.02
N TRP A 517 3.75 -8.83 7.58
CA TRP A 517 5.00 -8.10 7.83
C TRP A 517 5.22 -6.93 6.88
N ALA A 518 4.64 -6.90 5.67
CA ALA A 518 4.56 -5.69 4.86
C ALA A 518 3.52 -4.72 5.41
N GLN A 519 2.40 -5.20 5.94
CA GLN A 519 1.44 -4.38 6.70
C GLN A 519 2.02 -3.92 8.03
N LYS A 520 2.88 -4.74 8.67
CA LYS A 520 3.59 -4.38 9.89
C LYS A 520 4.89 -3.58 9.64
N GLN A 521 5.54 -3.65 8.48
CA GLN A 521 6.57 -2.70 8.04
C GLN A 521 5.94 -1.39 7.59
N ASN A 522 4.73 -1.43 6.99
CA ASN A 522 3.93 -0.24 6.77
C ASN A 522 3.37 0.36 8.09
N ALA A 523 3.41 -0.38 9.21
CA ALA A 523 2.99 0.10 10.52
C ALA A 523 4.17 0.49 11.45
N ASP A 524 5.23 -0.32 11.50
CA ASP A 524 6.40 -0.17 12.38
C ASP A 524 7.57 0.53 11.64
N GLY A 525 7.71 0.37 10.31
CA GLY A 525 8.55 1.26 9.48
C GLY A 525 7.94 2.67 9.33
N MET A 526 6.69 2.83 9.78
CA MET A 526 6.06 4.12 10.06
C MET A 526 6.41 4.67 11.45
N GLU A 527 7.03 3.90 12.36
CA GLU A 527 7.34 4.34 13.73
C GLU A 527 8.82 4.62 13.99
N ALA A 528 9.76 4.18 13.15
CA ALA A 528 11.19 4.34 13.45
C ALA A 528 11.98 5.40 12.64
N GLU A 529 11.45 5.97 11.54
CA GLU A 529 12.22 6.99 10.79
C GLU A 529 11.46 8.20 10.21
N ASP A 530 10.23 8.44 10.65
CA ASP A 530 9.66 9.79 10.61
C ASP A 530 8.51 9.81 11.62
N GLN A 531 8.59 10.62 12.68
CA GLN A 531 7.43 10.90 13.52
C GLN A 531 6.36 11.56 12.64
N MET A 532 5.48 10.75 12.05
CA MET A 532 4.44 11.17 11.12
C MET A 532 3.36 11.98 11.83
N VAL A 533 3.39 13.30 11.67
CA VAL A 533 2.27 14.18 12.01
C VAL A 533 1.19 14.00 10.94
N ARG A 534 0.19 13.14 11.18
CA ARG A 534 -1.08 13.23 10.45
C ARG A 534 -1.76 14.54 10.84
N VAL A 535 -1.75 15.50 9.94
CA VAL A 535 -2.39 16.80 10.15
C VAL A 535 -3.89 16.63 10.02
N ALA A 536 -4.62 16.73 11.13
CA ALA A 536 -6.07 16.74 11.09
C ALA A 536 -6.55 18.07 10.48
N ILE A 537 -7.12 18.02 9.26
CA ILE A 537 -7.78 19.15 8.63
C ILE A 537 -9.29 19.06 8.85
N ARG A 538 -9.86 20.18 9.30
CA ARG A 538 -11.31 20.37 9.43
C ARG A 538 -11.79 21.36 8.38
N ILE A 539 -12.69 20.92 7.51
CA ILE A 539 -13.36 21.79 6.55
C ILE A 539 -14.35 22.69 7.30
N LYS A 540 -14.25 24.00 7.05
CA LYS A 540 -15.16 25.03 7.58
C LYS A 540 -16.31 25.27 6.62
N GLU A 541 -15.98 25.54 5.36
CA GLU A 541 -16.94 25.90 4.31
C GLU A 541 -16.46 25.36 2.96
N SER A 542 -17.42 25.10 2.08
CA SER A 542 -17.19 24.62 0.71
C SER A 542 -18.15 25.34 -0.22
N THR A 543 -17.59 26.11 -1.16
CA THR A 543 -18.34 27.06 -1.98
C THR A 543 -17.96 26.90 -3.45
N VAL A 544 -18.97 26.90 -4.33
CA VAL A 544 -18.74 26.93 -5.77
C VAL A 544 -18.73 28.39 -6.24
N VAL A 545 -17.54 28.92 -6.52
CA VAL A 545 -17.33 30.29 -6.96
C VAL A 545 -17.57 30.37 -8.48
N ARG A 546 -18.54 31.18 -8.88
CA ARG A 546 -18.88 31.44 -10.29
C ARG A 546 -18.24 32.74 -10.77
N PRO A 547 -18.10 32.95 -12.10
CA PRO A 547 -17.75 34.25 -12.65
C PRO A 547 -18.64 35.37 -12.10
N ALA A 548 -18.07 36.55 -11.85
CA ALA A 548 -18.77 37.70 -11.29
C ALA A 548 -19.79 38.31 -12.26
N GLU A 549 -19.62 38.05 -13.55
CA GLU A 549 -20.44 38.55 -14.65
C GLU A 549 -20.79 37.38 -15.59
N ASP A 550 -21.83 37.56 -16.41
CA ASP A 550 -22.19 36.57 -17.42
C ASP A 550 -21.04 36.37 -18.43
N THR A 551 -20.61 35.13 -18.60
CA THR A 551 -19.55 34.77 -19.54
C THR A 551 -20.11 33.97 -20.72
N PRO A 552 -19.51 34.06 -21.93
CA PRO A 552 -20.01 33.34 -23.09
C PRO A 552 -20.07 31.83 -22.89
N GLU A 553 -21.26 31.24 -23.04
CA GLU A 553 -21.41 29.79 -23.11
C GLU A 553 -20.93 29.30 -24.48
N LYS A 554 -19.76 28.66 -24.50
CA LYS A 554 -19.15 28.12 -25.71
C LYS A 554 -18.30 26.89 -25.41
N SER A 555 -18.22 26.01 -26.39
CA SER A 555 -17.27 24.90 -26.38
C SER A 555 -15.89 25.39 -26.83
N LEU A 556 -14.90 25.25 -25.96
CA LEU A 556 -13.50 25.52 -26.28
C LEU A 556 -12.86 24.23 -26.80
N TRP A 557 -12.49 24.23 -28.08
CA TRP A 557 -11.78 23.14 -28.72
C TRP A 557 -10.41 22.90 -28.06
N SER A 558 -10.05 21.64 -27.84
CA SER A 558 -8.75 21.24 -27.29
C SER A 558 -7.79 20.87 -28.42
N SER A 559 -6.55 21.38 -28.41
CA SER A 559 -5.50 20.97 -29.36
C SER A 559 -5.00 19.56 -29.08
N ASN A 560 -4.25 18.96 -30.01
CA ASN A 560 -3.67 17.63 -29.75
C ASN A 560 -2.72 17.64 -28.54
N LEU A 561 -2.04 18.76 -28.28
CA LEU A 561 -1.22 18.91 -27.07
C LEU A 561 -2.07 18.97 -25.79
N ASP A 562 -3.26 19.55 -25.83
CA ASP A 562 -4.22 19.54 -24.71
C ASP A 562 -4.77 18.13 -24.44
N LEU A 563 -4.73 17.24 -25.42
CA LEU A 563 -5.21 15.86 -25.29
C LEU A 563 -4.11 14.87 -24.89
N LEU A 564 -2.83 15.18 -25.09
CA LEU A 564 -1.72 14.30 -24.74
C LEU A 564 -1.37 14.27 -23.24
N VAL A 565 -1.95 15.20 -22.47
CA VAL A 565 -1.67 15.31 -21.04
C VAL A 565 -2.56 14.38 -20.22
N PRO A 566 -2.12 13.97 -19.01
CA PRO A 566 -2.95 13.20 -18.10
C PRO A 566 -4.26 13.93 -17.75
N MET A 567 -5.39 13.22 -17.82
CA MET A 567 -6.73 13.75 -17.50
C MET A 567 -6.98 13.77 -15.98
N VAL A 568 -6.15 14.52 -15.27
CA VAL A 568 -6.18 14.65 -13.81
C VAL A 568 -5.89 16.09 -13.38
N HIS A 569 -6.26 16.42 -12.14
CA HIS A 569 -5.81 17.65 -11.48
C HIS A 569 -4.34 17.52 -11.09
N ILE A 570 -3.56 18.54 -11.42
CA ILE A 570 -2.17 18.69 -10.98
C ILE A 570 -2.18 19.51 -9.68
N PRO A 571 -1.84 18.91 -8.54
CA PRO A 571 -1.93 19.57 -7.25
C PRO A 571 -0.66 20.36 -6.92
N THR A 572 -0.82 21.62 -6.56
CA THR A 572 0.25 22.53 -6.11
C THR A 572 -0.14 23.17 -4.79
N VAL A 573 0.85 23.49 -3.96
CA VAL A 573 0.66 24.10 -2.64
C VAL A 573 1.50 25.38 -2.54
N TYR A 574 0.91 26.40 -1.93
CA TYR A 574 1.51 27.69 -1.67
C TYR A 574 1.40 27.99 -0.17
N PHE A 575 2.54 28.14 0.52
CA PHE A 575 2.54 28.47 1.95
C PHE A 575 2.83 29.94 2.16
N TYR A 576 2.06 30.57 3.04
CA TYR A 576 2.18 31.98 3.41
C TYR A 576 2.38 32.10 4.92
N LYS A 577 3.32 32.96 5.30
CA LYS A 577 3.58 33.28 6.71
C LYS A 577 2.62 34.39 7.16
N PRO A 578 2.15 34.35 8.42
CA PRO A 578 1.27 35.38 8.95
C PRO A 578 1.94 36.75 8.93
N VAL A 579 1.17 37.79 8.61
CA VAL A 579 1.59 39.19 8.76
C VAL A 579 1.18 39.69 10.14
N ASN A 580 2.16 40.05 10.97
CA ASN A 580 1.93 40.50 12.34
C ASN A 580 0.91 41.67 12.40
N GLY A 581 -0.15 41.49 13.19
CA GLY A 581 -1.16 42.52 13.46
C GLY A 581 -2.28 42.65 12.41
N SER A 582 -2.30 41.83 11.35
CA SER A 582 -3.38 41.84 10.35
C SER A 582 -4.54 40.94 10.78
N SER A 583 -5.69 41.53 11.15
CA SER A 583 -6.91 40.78 11.45
C SER A 583 -7.61 40.20 10.22
N THR A 584 -7.21 40.64 9.02
CA THR A 584 -7.78 40.24 7.72
C THR A 584 -6.81 39.39 6.89
N PHE A 585 -5.79 38.79 7.53
CA PHE A 585 -4.80 37.98 6.82
C PHE A 585 -5.47 36.80 6.10
N PHE A 586 -5.31 36.74 4.77
CA PHE A 586 -5.85 35.69 3.91
C PHE A 586 -7.37 35.50 4.00
N ASP A 587 -8.12 36.59 4.20
CA ASP A 587 -9.59 36.56 4.28
C ASP A 587 -10.22 35.76 3.10
N PRO A 588 -10.90 34.63 3.37
CA PRO A 588 -11.53 33.79 2.35
C PRO A 588 -12.55 34.55 1.47
N GLN A 589 -13.23 35.57 2.01
CA GLN A 589 -14.19 36.34 1.22
C GLN A 589 -13.49 37.17 0.14
N VAL A 590 -12.40 37.84 0.49
CA VAL A 590 -11.57 38.59 -0.47
C VAL A 590 -11.02 37.66 -1.55
N LEU A 591 -10.55 36.47 -1.18
CA LEU A 591 -10.07 35.45 -2.10
C LEU A 591 -11.17 34.99 -3.07
N MET A 592 -12.36 34.66 -2.55
CA MET A 592 -13.49 34.19 -3.38
C MET A 592 -14.04 35.29 -4.29
N GLU A 593 -14.15 36.54 -3.82
CA GLU A 593 -14.56 37.68 -4.64
C GLU A 593 -13.57 37.95 -5.78
N ALA A 594 -12.28 37.93 -5.47
CA ALA A 594 -11.23 38.09 -6.47
C ALA A 594 -11.23 36.93 -7.47
N LEU A 595 -11.47 35.69 -7.00
CA LEU A 595 -11.58 34.52 -7.85
C LEU A 595 -12.77 34.67 -8.81
N SER A 596 -13.92 35.06 -8.29
CA SER A 596 -15.14 35.32 -9.08
C SER A 596 -14.88 36.34 -10.19
N LYS A 597 -14.17 37.44 -9.89
CA LYS A 597 -13.76 38.45 -10.89
C LYS A 597 -12.72 37.92 -11.88
N ALA A 598 -11.73 37.14 -11.43
CA ALA A 598 -10.73 36.53 -12.30
C ALA A 598 -11.33 35.52 -13.29
N LEU A 599 -12.41 34.83 -12.90
CA LEU A 599 -13.13 33.90 -13.75
C LEU A 599 -13.90 34.57 -14.88
N VAL A 600 -14.06 35.90 -14.91
CA VAL A 600 -14.68 36.59 -16.06
C VAL A 600 -13.75 36.54 -17.29
N PRO A 601 -12.52 37.07 -17.26
CA PRO A 601 -11.58 36.93 -18.36
C PRO A 601 -11.09 35.48 -18.54
N PHE A 602 -10.98 34.69 -17.47
CA PHE A 602 -10.58 33.28 -17.51
C PHE A 602 -11.78 32.31 -17.46
N HIS A 603 -12.86 32.63 -18.18
CA HIS A 603 -14.15 31.89 -18.11
C HIS A 603 -14.05 30.38 -18.32
N HIS A 604 -13.07 29.90 -19.10
CA HIS A 604 -12.85 28.46 -19.33
C HIS A 604 -12.48 27.69 -18.05
N MET A 605 -11.88 28.35 -17.05
CA MET A 605 -11.56 27.76 -15.74
C MET A 605 -12.82 27.37 -14.94
N ALA A 606 -13.94 28.05 -15.19
CA ALA A 606 -15.23 27.76 -14.57
C ALA A 606 -16.06 26.70 -15.34
N GLY A 607 -15.51 26.16 -16.44
CA GLY A 607 -16.18 25.22 -17.32
C GLY A 607 -16.24 23.77 -16.81
N ARG A 608 -16.71 22.87 -17.67
CA ARG A 608 -16.69 21.41 -17.48
C ARG A 608 -16.17 20.72 -18.72
N LEU A 609 -15.65 19.51 -18.55
CA LEU A 609 -15.34 18.65 -19.69
C LEU A 609 -16.61 18.27 -20.43
N GLU A 610 -16.50 18.12 -21.74
CA GLU A 610 -17.50 17.51 -22.60
C GLU A 610 -16.81 16.74 -23.74
N LYS A 611 -17.60 16.08 -24.57
CA LYS A 611 -17.16 15.54 -25.85
C LYS A 611 -17.90 16.24 -26.98
N ASP A 612 -17.18 16.57 -28.05
CA ASP A 612 -17.79 17.05 -29.28
C ASP A 612 -18.48 15.89 -30.05
N GLU A 613 -19.09 16.22 -31.18
CA GLU A 613 -19.80 15.27 -32.05
C GLU A 613 -18.91 14.13 -32.56
N ASN A 614 -17.60 14.36 -32.65
CA ASN A 614 -16.59 13.39 -33.08
C ASN A 614 -15.99 12.61 -31.90
N GLY A 615 -16.47 12.84 -30.67
CA GLY A 615 -15.99 12.20 -29.45
C GLY A 615 -14.70 12.79 -28.88
N ARG A 616 -14.19 13.89 -29.44
CA ARG A 616 -12.99 14.59 -28.96
C ARG A 616 -13.32 15.37 -27.69
N MET A 617 -12.40 15.39 -26.72
CA MET A 617 -12.60 16.16 -25.49
C MET A 617 -12.49 17.67 -25.74
N SER A 618 -13.46 18.43 -25.25
CA SER A 618 -13.49 19.89 -25.24
C SER A 618 -13.86 20.42 -23.85
N ILE A 619 -13.78 21.73 -23.68
CA ILE A 619 -14.18 22.41 -22.44
C ILE A 619 -15.43 23.24 -22.71
N LEU A 620 -16.54 22.80 -22.12
CA LEU A 620 -17.78 23.57 -22.11
C LEU A 620 -17.66 24.72 -21.11
N CYS A 621 -17.58 25.95 -21.61
CA CYS A 621 -17.51 27.17 -20.79
C CYS A 621 -18.90 27.56 -20.26
N ASN A 622 -19.49 26.76 -19.38
CA ASN A 622 -20.87 26.92 -18.86
C ASN A 622 -20.98 27.68 -17.53
N ALA A 623 -19.94 28.42 -17.13
CA ALA A 623 -19.91 29.20 -15.88
C ALA A 623 -20.31 28.42 -14.60
N ARG A 624 -20.20 27.08 -14.60
CA ARG A 624 -20.60 26.25 -13.44
C ARG A 624 -19.72 26.47 -12.21
N GLY A 625 -18.56 27.10 -12.39
CA GLY A 625 -17.72 27.61 -11.33
C GLY A 625 -16.66 26.62 -10.85
N VAL A 626 -15.88 27.12 -9.91
CA VAL A 626 -14.69 26.52 -9.30
C VAL A 626 -15.01 26.13 -7.86
N LEU A 627 -14.50 25.00 -7.38
CA LEU A 627 -14.64 24.63 -5.98
C LEU A 627 -13.60 25.34 -5.12
N PHE A 628 -14.05 26.14 -4.18
CA PHE A 628 -13.23 26.79 -3.16
C PHE A 628 -13.59 26.22 -1.78
N VAL A 629 -12.59 25.77 -1.03
CA VAL A 629 -12.76 25.20 0.31
C VAL A 629 -12.00 26.05 1.33
N GLU A 630 -12.68 26.40 2.42
CA GLU A 630 -12.05 26.95 3.61
C GLU A 630 -11.85 25.83 4.63
N ALA A 631 -10.65 25.71 5.19
CA ALA A 631 -10.32 24.68 6.15
C ALA A 631 -9.38 25.20 7.26
N GLU A 632 -9.37 24.52 8.40
CA GLU A 632 -8.48 24.82 9.52
C GLU A 632 -7.75 23.55 9.99
N THR A 633 -6.58 23.72 10.60
CA THR A 633 -5.87 22.64 11.29
C THR A 633 -5.27 23.11 12.61
N SER A 634 -5.22 22.19 13.58
CA SER A 634 -4.57 22.40 14.87
C SER A 634 -3.03 22.35 14.79
N SER A 635 -2.47 21.92 13.67
CA SER A 635 -1.02 21.89 13.43
C SER A 635 -0.46 23.26 13.07
N THR A 636 0.85 23.40 13.23
CA THR A 636 1.62 24.54 12.73
C THR A 636 2.26 24.22 11.36
N ILE A 637 2.65 25.24 10.60
CA ILE A 637 3.35 25.04 9.30
C ILE A 637 4.68 24.29 9.53
N ASP A 638 5.40 24.61 10.61
CA ASP A 638 6.71 24.01 10.90
C ASP A 638 6.62 22.50 11.18
N GLU A 639 5.48 22.02 11.70
CA GLU A 639 5.21 20.59 11.89
C GLU A 639 5.12 19.79 10.58
N LEU A 640 4.98 20.46 9.42
CA LEU A 640 4.97 19.79 8.11
C LEU A 640 6.35 19.35 7.63
N GLY A 641 7.42 19.86 8.26
CA GLY A 641 8.80 19.58 7.88
C GLY A 641 9.25 20.37 6.65
N ASP A 642 9.99 19.72 5.76
CA ASP A 642 10.67 20.34 4.62
C ASP A 642 9.77 20.57 3.39
N PHE A 643 8.46 20.33 3.52
CA PHE A 643 7.46 20.37 2.45
C PHE A 643 7.65 19.33 1.34
N THR A 644 8.39 18.24 1.61
CA THR A 644 8.57 17.14 0.65
C THR A 644 7.22 16.69 0.07
N PRO A 645 7.08 16.60 -1.26
CA PRO A 645 5.84 16.16 -1.89
C PRO A 645 5.50 14.74 -1.45
N ARG A 646 4.30 14.52 -0.92
CA ARG A 646 3.84 13.24 -0.40
C ARG A 646 2.31 13.19 -0.37
N SER A 647 1.76 11.99 -0.24
CA SER A 647 0.31 11.78 -0.26
C SER A 647 -0.42 12.62 0.78
N GLU A 648 0.20 12.88 1.93
CA GLU A 648 -0.33 13.72 3.00
C GLU A 648 -0.55 15.15 2.52
N MET A 649 0.28 15.70 1.63
CA MET A 649 0.08 17.07 1.13
C MET A 649 -1.19 17.22 0.28
N LEU A 650 -1.76 16.11 -0.22
CA LEU A 650 -3.01 16.14 -0.97
C LEU A 650 -4.22 16.55 -0.13
N GLN A 651 -4.15 16.43 1.21
CA GLN A 651 -5.20 16.91 2.10
C GLN A 651 -5.41 18.43 2.05
N PHE A 652 -4.41 19.17 1.53
CA PHE A 652 -4.51 20.62 1.30
C PHE A 652 -5.22 20.95 -0.02
N ILE A 653 -5.68 19.96 -0.78
CA ILE A 653 -6.39 20.11 -2.05
C ILE A 653 -7.80 19.54 -1.89
N PRO A 654 -8.86 20.20 -2.41
CA PRO A 654 -10.21 19.66 -2.32
C PRO A 654 -10.32 18.28 -2.95
N GLU A 655 -11.02 17.37 -2.29
CA GLU A 655 -11.49 16.14 -2.91
C GLU A 655 -12.71 16.41 -3.80
N VAL A 656 -12.80 15.73 -4.93
CA VAL A 656 -13.94 15.78 -5.83
C VAL A 656 -14.48 14.39 -6.10
N ASP A 657 -15.80 14.29 -6.27
CA ASP A 657 -16.41 13.05 -6.75
C ASP A 657 -15.93 12.76 -8.18
N ARG A 658 -15.15 11.68 -8.31
CA ARG A 658 -14.59 11.21 -9.59
C ARG A 658 -15.51 10.21 -10.30
N SER A 659 -16.77 10.09 -9.88
CA SER A 659 -17.77 9.22 -10.54
C SER A 659 -17.99 9.56 -12.02
N SER A 660 -17.88 10.84 -12.39
CA SER A 660 -17.95 11.32 -13.77
C SER A 660 -16.98 12.48 -14.01
N ILE A 661 -16.15 12.35 -15.05
CA ILE A 661 -15.22 13.41 -15.45
C ILE A 661 -15.91 14.67 -15.99
N PHE A 662 -17.17 14.55 -16.39
CA PHE A 662 -17.95 15.63 -16.99
C PHE A 662 -18.67 16.50 -15.94
N SER A 663 -18.74 16.05 -14.68
CA SER A 663 -19.46 16.77 -13.62
C SER A 663 -18.54 17.57 -12.70
N TYR A 664 -17.31 17.11 -12.46
CA TYR A 664 -16.44 17.75 -11.47
C TYR A 664 -15.85 19.09 -11.96
N PRO A 665 -15.55 20.03 -11.04
CA PRO A 665 -14.87 21.27 -11.37
C PRO A 665 -13.46 21.04 -11.91
N LEU A 666 -13.08 21.79 -12.95
CA LEU A 666 -11.76 21.67 -13.57
C LEU A 666 -10.67 22.39 -12.76
N LEU A 667 -11.04 23.39 -11.95
CA LEU A 667 -10.17 24.04 -11.00
C LEU A 667 -10.71 23.84 -9.58
N LEU A 668 -9.79 23.58 -8.65
CA LEU A 668 -10.03 23.38 -7.22
C LEU A 668 -9.08 24.29 -6.45
N ALA A 669 -9.57 24.94 -5.40
CA ALA A 669 -8.77 25.75 -4.48
C ALA A 669 -9.16 25.46 -3.03
N GLN A 670 -8.19 25.46 -2.13
CA GLN A 670 -8.43 25.34 -0.69
C GLN A 670 -7.50 26.26 0.09
N ALA A 671 -8.06 27.10 0.95
CA ALA A 671 -7.33 27.87 1.94
C ALA A 671 -7.37 27.14 3.28
N THR A 672 -6.22 26.66 3.75
CA THR A 672 -6.09 25.96 5.03
C THR A 672 -5.34 26.83 6.05
N PHE A 673 -6.01 27.20 7.13
CA PHE A 673 -5.47 28.03 8.21
C PHE A 673 -4.83 27.16 9.31
N PHE A 674 -3.57 27.47 9.64
CA PHE A 674 -2.79 26.76 10.66
C PHE A 674 -2.91 27.45 12.02
N LYS A 675 -2.65 26.69 13.09
CA LYS A 675 -2.65 27.22 14.47
C LYS A 675 -1.65 28.36 14.69
N CYS A 676 -0.54 28.38 13.95
CA CYS A 676 0.44 29.47 14.00
C CYS A 676 0.03 30.72 13.22
N GLY A 677 -1.16 30.74 12.62
CA GLY A 677 -1.66 31.85 11.79
C GLY A 677 -1.20 31.82 10.34
N GLY A 678 -0.30 30.90 9.96
CA GLY A 678 0.07 30.71 8.56
C GLY A 678 -1.05 30.05 7.74
N VAL A 679 -0.95 30.16 6.41
CA VAL A 679 -1.95 29.62 5.48
C VAL A 679 -1.29 28.79 4.39
N CYS A 680 -1.91 27.66 4.05
CA CYS A 680 -1.64 26.92 2.81
C CYS A 680 -2.78 27.17 1.83
N LEU A 681 -2.47 27.73 0.65
CA LEU A 681 -3.37 27.72 -0.50
C LEU A 681 -3.00 26.53 -1.38
N GLY A 682 -3.85 25.50 -1.37
CA GLY A 682 -3.73 24.37 -2.27
C GLY A 682 -4.57 24.58 -3.53
N VAL A 683 -3.99 24.25 -4.69
CA VAL A 683 -4.64 24.41 -6.00
C VAL A 683 -4.54 23.10 -6.78
N GLY A 684 -5.68 22.57 -7.20
CA GLY A 684 -5.79 21.46 -8.15
C GLY A 684 -6.29 21.96 -9.49
N LEU A 685 -5.42 22.08 -10.49
CA LEU A 685 -5.80 22.49 -11.84
C LEU A 685 -5.83 21.28 -12.77
N HIS A 686 -6.96 21.01 -13.41
CA HIS A 686 -7.09 19.93 -14.38
C HIS A 686 -6.23 20.24 -15.61
N HIS A 687 -5.33 19.33 -15.98
CA HIS A 687 -4.27 19.62 -16.96
C HIS A 687 -4.79 20.02 -18.36
N ILE A 688 -6.03 19.66 -18.71
CA ILE A 688 -6.70 20.12 -19.95
C ILE A 688 -6.96 21.64 -20.00
N LEU A 689 -7.00 22.32 -18.86
CA LEU A 689 -7.17 23.78 -18.80
C LEU A 689 -5.93 24.50 -19.34
N GLY A 690 -4.75 23.92 -19.10
CA GLY A 690 -3.49 24.40 -19.65
C GLY A 690 -2.29 23.78 -18.94
N ASP A 691 -1.12 24.13 -19.46
CA ASP A 691 0.16 23.76 -18.88
C ASP A 691 0.52 24.63 -17.66
N GLY A 692 1.68 24.36 -17.04
CA GLY A 692 2.17 25.13 -15.89
C GLY A 692 2.24 26.64 -16.15
N THR A 693 2.62 27.07 -17.35
CA THR A 693 2.66 28.51 -17.70
C THR A 693 1.26 29.12 -17.62
N SER A 694 0.24 28.46 -18.19
CA SER A 694 -1.15 28.92 -18.12
C SER A 694 -1.72 28.88 -16.70
N ALA A 695 -1.36 27.85 -15.93
CA ALA A 695 -1.77 27.71 -14.54
C ALA A 695 -1.24 28.87 -13.66
N ILE A 696 0.05 29.16 -13.76
CA ILE A 696 0.67 30.26 -13.01
C ILE A 696 0.16 31.62 -13.47
N HIS A 697 -0.08 31.80 -14.78
CA HIS A 697 -0.70 33.02 -15.31
C HIS A 697 -2.06 33.29 -14.65
N PHE A 698 -2.90 32.26 -14.53
CA PHE A 698 -4.19 32.38 -13.84
C PHE A 698 -4.05 32.70 -12.35
N ILE A 699 -3.20 31.98 -11.60
CA ILE A 699 -3.03 32.20 -10.16
C ILE A 699 -2.47 33.59 -9.87
N ASN A 700 -1.50 34.06 -10.66
CA ASN A 700 -0.97 35.41 -10.50
C ASN A 700 -2.02 36.46 -10.86
N SER A 701 -2.81 36.25 -11.93
CA SER A 701 -3.94 37.13 -12.30
C SER A 701 -5.00 37.21 -11.19
N TRP A 702 -5.31 36.10 -10.56
CA TRP A 702 -6.20 36.06 -9.40
C TRP A 702 -5.64 36.88 -8.24
N SER A 703 -4.34 36.77 -7.97
CA SER A 703 -3.66 37.56 -6.92
C SER A 703 -3.58 39.06 -7.24
N GLU A 704 -3.44 39.45 -8.52
CA GLU A 704 -3.51 40.85 -8.97
C GLU A 704 -4.90 41.45 -8.69
N ILE A 705 -5.95 40.73 -9.06
CA ILE A 705 -7.33 41.16 -8.84
C ILE A 705 -7.65 41.26 -7.35
N ALA A 706 -7.14 40.34 -6.52
CA ALA A 706 -7.29 40.40 -5.06
C ALA A 706 -6.68 41.69 -4.47
N ARG A 707 -5.61 42.19 -5.08
CA ARG A 707 -4.98 43.48 -4.74
C ARG A 707 -5.64 44.70 -5.38
N GLY A 708 -6.73 44.51 -6.12
CA GLY A 708 -7.42 45.59 -6.86
C GLY A 708 -6.64 46.09 -8.07
N LEU A 709 -5.68 45.32 -8.59
CA LEU A 709 -4.91 45.66 -9.77
C LEU A 709 -5.62 45.19 -11.04
N SER A 710 -5.34 45.88 -12.15
CA SER A 710 -5.70 45.39 -13.48
C SER A 710 -4.78 44.25 -13.89
N LEU A 711 -5.28 43.33 -14.72
CA LEU A 711 -4.49 42.21 -15.23
C LEU A 711 -3.26 42.71 -16.00
N THR A 712 -2.07 42.23 -15.61
CA THR A 712 -0.83 42.56 -16.33
C THR A 712 -0.83 42.01 -17.75
N THR A 713 -1.42 40.83 -17.94
CA THR A 713 -1.57 40.20 -19.26
C THR A 713 -2.94 39.55 -19.34
N PRO A 714 -3.85 40.02 -20.23
CA PRO A 714 -5.13 39.35 -20.45
C PRO A 714 -4.94 37.93 -21.01
N PRO A 715 -5.83 36.97 -20.67
CA PRO A 715 -5.79 35.64 -21.27
C PRO A 715 -6.17 35.68 -22.76
N PHE A 716 -5.43 34.94 -23.57
CA PHE A 716 -5.75 34.65 -24.95
C PHE A 716 -6.28 33.22 -25.05
N ILE A 717 -7.57 33.08 -25.38
CA ILE A 717 -8.30 31.80 -25.33
C ILE A 717 -8.74 31.42 -26.75
N ASP A 718 -7.79 30.97 -27.55
CA ASP A 718 -8.03 30.34 -28.84
C ASP A 718 -6.93 29.29 -29.10
N ARG A 719 -7.31 28.02 -28.96
CA ARG A 719 -6.41 26.87 -29.07
C ARG A 719 -6.25 26.39 -30.51
N THR A 720 -7.02 26.94 -31.46
CA THR A 720 -6.95 26.58 -32.89
C THR A 720 -5.63 27.02 -33.53
N LEU A 721 -4.87 27.92 -32.89
CA LEU A 721 -3.49 28.27 -33.29
C LEU A 721 -2.52 27.08 -33.33
N LEU A 722 -2.86 26.01 -32.60
CA LEU A 722 -2.13 24.75 -32.53
C LEU A 722 -2.86 23.60 -33.25
N ASP A 723 -3.80 23.92 -34.13
CA ASP A 723 -4.38 22.94 -35.05
C ASP A 723 -3.37 22.56 -36.14
N GLY A 724 -3.50 21.33 -36.65
CA GLY A 724 -2.67 20.80 -37.72
C GLY A 724 -2.91 21.51 -39.04
N ARG A 725 -1.94 21.42 -39.94
CA ARG A 725 -2.13 21.87 -41.33
C ARG A 725 -3.20 21.00 -42.01
N ALA A 726 -3.83 21.54 -43.04
CA ALA A 726 -4.77 20.82 -43.89
C ALA A 726 -4.23 20.75 -45.34
N PRO A 727 -3.73 19.60 -45.82
CA PRO A 727 -3.56 18.33 -45.09
C PRO A 727 -2.38 18.38 -44.09
N PRO A 728 -2.37 17.50 -43.07
CA PRO A 728 -1.23 17.39 -42.16
C PRO A 728 -0.05 16.72 -42.88
N ILE A 729 1.14 17.32 -42.77
CA ILE A 729 2.37 16.87 -43.43
C ILE A 729 3.48 16.74 -42.37
N PRO A 730 3.56 15.61 -41.66
CA PRO A 730 4.69 15.32 -40.77
C PRO A 730 5.97 15.28 -41.61
N ALA A 731 6.92 16.17 -41.34
CA ALA A 731 8.14 16.35 -42.12
C ALA A 731 9.37 15.69 -41.46
N MET A 732 9.27 15.40 -40.17
CA MET A 732 10.36 14.90 -39.32
C MET A 732 9.91 13.62 -38.60
N HIS A 733 10.88 12.79 -38.22
CA HIS A 733 10.62 11.70 -37.27
C HIS A 733 10.58 12.28 -35.84
N HIS A 734 9.52 11.92 -35.11
CA HIS A 734 9.26 12.42 -33.75
C HIS A 734 9.56 11.36 -32.70
N VAL A 735 10.86 11.24 -32.36
CA VAL A 735 11.39 10.26 -31.38
C VAL A 735 10.76 10.38 -29.99
N GLU A 736 10.19 11.54 -29.67
CA GLU A 736 9.43 11.79 -28.44
C GLU A 736 8.10 11.03 -28.36
N TYR A 737 7.60 10.49 -29.48
CA TYR A 737 6.39 9.67 -29.54
C TYR A 737 6.70 8.19 -29.81
N ASP A 738 7.96 7.84 -30.07
CA ASP A 738 8.38 6.43 -30.11
C ASP A 738 8.27 5.79 -28.71
N PRO A 739 7.96 4.48 -28.64
CA PRO A 739 7.99 3.74 -27.38
C PRO A 739 9.29 3.99 -26.60
N PRO A 740 9.20 4.20 -25.28
CA PRO A 740 10.37 4.40 -24.44
C PRO A 740 11.18 3.09 -24.31
N PRO A 741 12.52 3.15 -24.17
CA PRO A 741 13.32 1.98 -23.88
C PRO A 741 12.83 1.23 -22.64
N THR A 742 12.68 -0.08 -22.75
CA THR A 742 12.40 -0.97 -21.62
C THR A 742 13.71 -1.45 -20.98
N LEU A 743 13.65 -1.86 -19.72
CA LEU A 743 14.80 -2.43 -19.02
C LEU A 743 15.22 -3.76 -19.67
N ASN A 744 16.51 -3.96 -19.90
CA ASN A 744 17.09 -5.18 -20.44
C ASN A 744 17.01 -6.28 -19.37
N THR A 745 16.11 -7.26 -19.55
CA THR A 745 16.10 -8.48 -18.74
C THR A 745 17.13 -9.43 -19.33
N HIS A 746 18.25 -9.69 -18.64
CA HIS A 746 19.18 -10.73 -19.07
C HIS A 746 18.48 -12.10 -19.08
N ASN A 747 18.53 -12.78 -20.22
CA ASN A 747 18.03 -14.15 -20.42
C ASN A 747 18.65 -15.13 -19.41
N SER A 748 17.93 -15.46 -18.34
CA SER A 748 17.89 -16.82 -17.79
C SER A 748 16.54 -17.40 -18.19
N GLY A 749 16.57 -18.42 -19.05
CA GLY A 749 15.39 -18.94 -19.75
C GLY A 749 14.30 -19.43 -18.81
N ASP A 750 13.28 -18.60 -18.62
CA ASP A 750 11.91 -19.03 -18.41
C ASP A 750 10.99 -17.90 -18.86
N GLN A 751 10.52 -17.97 -20.11
CA GLN A 751 9.52 -17.05 -20.63
C GLN A 751 8.16 -17.43 -20.04
N THR A 752 7.91 -16.94 -18.83
CA THR A 752 6.55 -16.62 -18.42
C THR A 752 6.48 -15.11 -18.21
N LEU A 753 5.49 -14.50 -18.84
CA LEU A 753 5.16 -13.08 -18.74
C LEU A 753 5.10 -12.69 -17.26
N GLU A 754 6.14 -12.04 -16.74
CA GLU A 754 6.07 -11.28 -15.51
C GLU A 754 5.08 -10.13 -15.75
N ILE A 755 3.81 -10.44 -15.53
CA ILE A 755 2.80 -9.44 -15.22
C ILE A 755 3.34 -8.71 -14.00
N GLN A 756 3.85 -7.50 -14.22
CA GLN A 756 4.48 -6.62 -13.23
C GLN A 756 3.73 -6.71 -11.89
N SER A 757 4.35 -7.45 -10.98
CA SER A 757 3.86 -7.82 -9.67
C SER A 757 4.14 -6.68 -8.70
N ASN A 758 3.09 -5.96 -8.29
CA ASN A 758 3.09 -4.83 -7.35
C ASN A 758 3.99 -3.62 -7.72
N PRO A 759 3.47 -2.38 -7.66
CA PRO A 759 4.32 -1.21 -7.79
C PRO A 759 5.38 -1.21 -6.66
N LYS A 760 6.65 -1.14 -7.03
CA LYS A 760 7.74 -0.97 -6.06
C LYS A 760 7.53 0.32 -5.26
N PRO A 761 7.91 0.36 -3.97
CA PRO A 761 7.80 1.57 -3.18
C PRO A 761 8.63 2.68 -3.82
N THR A 762 8.02 3.87 -3.94
CA THR A 762 8.67 5.08 -4.45
C THR A 762 8.73 6.11 -3.34
N CYS A 763 9.71 7.00 -3.42
CA CYS A 763 9.90 8.09 -2.48
C CYS A 763 10.19 9.36 -3.28
N ALA A 764 9.53 10.46 -2.90
CA ALA A 764 9.85 11.78 -3.37
C ALA A 764 10.73 12.53 -2.34
N LYS A 765 11.64 13.37 -2.83
CA LYS A 765 12.48 14.24 -2.00
C LYS A 765 12.62 15.62 -2.61
N ILE A 766 12.86 16.60 -1.74
CA ILE A 766 13.34 17.94 -2.10
C ILE A 766 14.83 17.99 -1.83
N LEU A 767 15.60 18.32 -2.87
CA LEU A 767 17.06 18.41 -2.79
C LEU A 767 17.49 19.80 -3.25
N THR A 768 18.41 20.42 -2.53
CA THR A 768 18.83 21.80 -2.80
C THR A 768 20.24 21.80 -3.38
N ILE A 769 20.40 22.43 -4.55
CA ILE A 769 21.71 22.75 -5.11
C ILE A 769 22.00 24.21 -4.80
N THR A 770 23.01 24.47 -3.97
CA THR A 770 23.43 25.82 -3.62
C THR A 770 24.06 26.54 -4.81
N PHE A 771 24.16 27.86 -4.73
CA PHE A 771 24.85 28.64 -5.75
C PHE A 771 26.28 28.14 -5.99
N ASP A 772 27.04 27.88 -4.92
CA ASP A 772 28.44 27.42 -5.02
C ASP A 772 28.56 26.02 -5.63
N GLN A 773 27.65 25.12 -5.27
CA GLN A 773 27.55 23.78 -5.87
C GLN A 773 27.26 23.87 -7.37
N LEU A 774 26.32 24.74 -7.78
CA LEU A 774 26.03 24.99 -9.18
C LEU A 774 27.25 25.58 -9.93
N GLN A 775 27.96 26.54 -9.35
CA GLN A 775 29.16 27.09 -9.96
C GLN A 775 30.25 26.03 -10.10
N THR A 776 30.40 25.15 -9.11
CA THR A 776 31.34 24.03 -9.17
C THR A 776 31.00 23.08 -10.33
N LEU A 777 29.73 22.69 -10.49
CA LEU A 777 29.27 21.87 -11.62
C LEU A 777 29.55 22.55 -12.98
N LYS A 778 29.26 23.85 -13.10
CA LYS A 778 29.56 24.62 -14.31
C LYS A 778 31.05 24.70 -14.59
N ASN A 779 31.88 24.92 -13.58
CA ASN A 779 33.33 25.02 -13.73
C ASN A 779 33.96 23.68 -14.12
N LYS A 780 33.47 22.56 -13.56
CA LYS A 780 33.87 21.20 -13.96
C LYS A 780 33.65 20.99 -15.45
N SER A 781 32.46 21.32 -15.95
CA SER A 781 32.14 21.19 -17.38
C SER A 781 33.01 22.06 -18.31
N ARG A 782 33.51 23.21 -17.83
CA ARG A 782 34.40 24.08 -18.64
C ARG A 782 35.82 23.52 -18.75
N LYS A 783 36.35 22.93 -17.68
CA LYS A 783 37.72 22.39 -17.64
C LYS A 783 37.90 21.22 -18.63
N ASP A 784 36.83 20.46 -18.86
CA ASP A 784 36.87 19.26 -19.70
C ASP A 784 36.93 19.53 -21.23
N VAL A 785 36.76 20.79 -21.69
CA VAL A 785 36.67 21.14 -23.14
C VAL A 785 37.90 21.91 -23.66
N GLY A 786 38.85 22.27 -22.82
CA GLY A 786 39.92 23.21 -23.21
C GLY A 786 39.37 24.63 -23.44
N GLU A 787 40.25 25.63 -23.50
CA GLU A 787 39.85 27.06 -23.56
C GLU A 787 39.08 27.40 -24.84
N GLY A 788 37.75 27.37 -24.74
CA GLY A 788 36.79 27.82 -25.74
C GLY A 788 35.43 28.04 -25.09
N THR A 789 35.01 29.30 -25.03
CA THR A 789 33.88 29.87 -24.27
C THR A 789 32.49 29.29 -24.61
N ILE A 790 32.23 28.04 -24.22
CA ILE A 790 30.85 27.52 -24.24
C ILE A 790 30.22 27.79 -22.87
N ASN A 791 29.43 28.87 -22.75
CA ASN A 791 28.60 29.10 -21.57
C ASN A 791 27.47 28.05 -21.53
N HIS A 792 27.51 27.15 -20.55
CA HIS A 792 26.42 26.21 -20.27
C HIS A 792 25.29 26.88 -19.49
N SER A 793 24.04 26.70 -19.92
CA SER A 793 22.91 27.22 -19.16
C SER A 793 22.76 26.42 -17.86
N THR A 794 22.23 27.07 -16.81
CA THR A 794 21.97 26.39 -15.54
C THR A 794 21.10 25.16 -15.71
N PHE A 795 20.04 25.25 -16.52
CA PHE A 795 19.14 24.13 -16.75
C PHE A 795 19.84 22.96 -17.44
N GLU A 796 20.59 23.19 -18.52
CA GLU A 796 21.30 22.11 -19.22
C GLU A 796 22.30 21.41 -18.29
N THR A 797 23.03 22.17 -17.46
CA THR A 797 23.97 21.61 -16.47
C THR A 797 23.26 20.75 -15.43
N LEU A 798 22.17 21.26 -14.82
CA LEU A 798 21.44 20.51 -13.79
C LEU A 798 20.72 19.29 -14.37
N ALA A 799 20.07 19.41 -15.53
CA ALA A 799 19.39 18.29 -16.19
C ALA A 799 20.38 17.18 -16.58
N ALA A 800 21.56 17.55 -17.10
CA ALA A 800 22.62 16.60 -17.40
C ALA A 800 23.10 15.87 -16.14
N HIS A 801 23.35 16.63 -15.05
CA HIS A 801 23.82 16.09 -13.79
C HIS A 801 22.79 15.13 -13.18
N ILE A 802 21.52 15.56 -13.08
CA ILE A 802 20.41 14.73 -12.60
C ILE A 802 20.31 13.43 -13.42
N TRP A 803 20.36 13.51 -14.75
CA TRP A 803 20.27 12.32 -15.59
C TRP A 803 21.43 11.34 -15.37
N GLN A 804 22.66 11.85 -15.21
CA GLN A 804 23.83 11.04 -14.86
C GLN A 804 23.68 10.38 -13.49
N CYS A 805 23.29 11.14 -12.46
CA CYS A 805 23.07 10.64 -11.11
C CYS A 805 21.96 9.58 -11.07
N THR A 806 20.86 9.76 -11.80
CA THR A 806 19.78 8.78 -11.88
C THR A 806 20.23 7.47 -12.54
N CYS A 807 21.02 7.54 -13.62
CA CYS A 807 21.57 6.33 -14.25
C CYS A 807 22.46 5.55 -13.27
N LYS A 808 23.35 6.26 -12.54
CA LYS A 808 24.21 5.65 -11.52
C LYS A 808 23.41 5.06 -10.37
N ALA A 809 22.43 5.80 -9.85
CA ALA A 809 21.62 5.40 -8.70
C ALA A 809 20.74 4.17 -8.97
N ARG A 810 20.26 4.02 -10.20
CA ARG A 810 19.46 2.85 -10.62
C ARG A 810 20.28 1.61 -10.93
N GLY A 811 21.62 1.71 -10.96
CA GLY A 811 22.50 0.58 -11.25
C GLY A 811 22.26 -0.06 -12.64
N ILE A 812 21.76 0.71 -13.61
CA ILE A 812 21.43 0.18 -14.94
C ILE A 812 22.69 -0.14 -15.75
N SER A 813 22.65 -1.24 -16.51
CA SER A 813 23.79 -1.75 -17.28
C SER A 813 24.31 -0.72 -18.29
N ASN A 814 25.58 -0.81 -18.66
CA ASN A 814 26.22 0.19 -19.54
C ASN A 814 25.60 0.22 -20.95
N ASP A 815 25.10 -0.90 -21.43
CA ASP A 815 24.44 -1.08 -22.73
C ASP A 815 22.94 -0.75 -22.69
N GLN A 816 22.37 -0.46 -21.51
CA GLN A 816 20.96 -0.07 -21.38
C GLN A 816 20.71 1.27 -22.06
N ALA A 817 19.78 1.31 -23.01
CA ALA A 817 19.26 2.56 -23.54
C ALA A 817 18.38 3.27 -22.49
N THR A 818 18.58 4.58 -22.32
CA THR A 818 17.81 5.48 -21.46
C THR A 818 17.33 6.68 -22.26
N LYS A 819 16.09 7.12 -22.02
CA LYS A 819 15.48 8.31 -22.63
C LYS A 819 15.23 9.38 -21.57
N LEU A 820 15.81 10.56 -21.76
CA LEU A 820 15.47 11.78 -21.02
C LEU A 820 14.40 12.56 -21.77
N HIS A 821 13.32 12.90 -21.09
CA HIS A 821 12.24 13.75 -21.58
C HIS A 821 12.32 15.14 -20.92
N ILE A 822 12.17 16.19 -21.72
CA ILE A 822 12.15 17.57 -21.26
C ILE A 822 10.94 18.27 -21.90
N PRO A 823 9.91 18.65 -21.13
CA PRO A 823 8.86 19.52 -21.62
C PRO A 823 9.44 20.86 -22.08
N THR A 824 9.12 21.25 -23.31
CA THR A 824 9.71 22.40 -24.00
C THR A 824 8.59 23.33 -24.43
N ASP A 825 8.61 24.56 -23.91
CA ASP A 825 7.60 25.57 -24.23
C ASP A 825 7.73 26.02 -25.69
N GLY A 826 6.67 25.78 -26.47
CA GLY A 826 6.60 26.13 -27.87
C GLY A 826 6.18 27.58 -28.15
N ARG A 827 5.68 28.33 -27.14
CA ARG A 827 5.08 29.66 -27.33
C ARG A 827 6.00 30.63 -28.09
N SER A 828 7.27 30.72 -27.72
CA SER A 828 8.25 31.60 -28.34
C SER A 828 9.02 30.95 -29.51
N ARG A 829 8.85 29.64 -29.72
CA ARG A 829 9.58 28.86 -30.74
C ARG A 829 8.79 28.71 -32.04
N LEU A 830 7.46 28.78 -31.96
CA LEU A 830 6.59 28.83 -33.12
C LEU A 830 6.73 30.17 -33.86
N ASN A 831 6.49 30.15 -35.15
CA ASN A 831 6.46 31.32 -36.01
C ASN A 831 5.13 31.36 -36.79
N PRO A 832 4.29 32.40 -36.60
CA PRO A 832 4.43 33.45 -35.59
C PRO A 832 4.42 32.87 -34.15
N PRO A 833 5.02 33.55 -33.17
CA PRO A 833 4.94 33.14 -31.77
C PRO A 833 3.49 33.18 -31.30
N LEU A 834 3.15 32.33 -30.33
CA LEU A 834 1.82 32.37 -29.73
C LEU A 834 1.61 33.70 -28.99
N PRO A 835 0.38 34.25 -29.00
CA PRO A 835 0.07 35.49 -28.30
C PRO A 835 0.43 35.44 -26.82
N ALA A 836 0.86 36.59 -26.27
CA ALA A 836 1.00 36.74 -24.83
C ALA A 836 -0.33 36.40 -24.14
N GLY A 837 -0.24 35.64 -23.04
CA GLY A 837 -1.42 35.16 -22.33
C GLY A 837 -2.13 33.95 -22.95
N TYR A 838 -1.56 33.29 -23.97
CA TYR A 838 -2.11 32.03 -24.52
C TYR A 838 -2.42 31.01 -23.40
N CYS A 839 -3.70 30.67 -23.27
CA CYS A 839 -4.24 29.78 -22.25
C CYS A 839 -4.58 28.40 -22.85
N GLY A 840 -3.71 27.43 -22.57
CA GLY A 840 -3.80 26.05 -23.06
C GLY A 840 -2.47 25.33 -22.88
N ASN A 841 -2.37 24.10 -23.39
CA ASN A 841 -1.11 23.39 -23.41
C ASN A 841 -0.33 23.74 -24.69
N ALA A 842 0.85 24.32 -24.53
CA ALA A 842 1.81 24.55 -25.62
C ALA A 842 3.18 23.93 -25.32
N LEU A 843 3.19 22.89 -24.48
CA LEU A 843 4.38 22.10 -24.16
C LEU A 843 4.56 20.99 -25.20
N PHE A 844 5.67 21.07 -25.93
CA PHE A 844 6.19 19.95 -26.72
C PHE A 844 7.14 19.13 -25.84
N THR A 845 7.63 17.99 -26.34
CA THR A 845 8.63 17.21 -25.60
C THR A 845 9.89 17.03 -26.41
N THR A 846 11.00 17.50 -25.84
CA THR A 846 12.32 17.11 -26.31
C THR A 846 12.66 15.76 -25.71
N ALA A 847 12.94 14.76 -26.56
CA ALA A 847 13.41 13.46 -26.11
C ALA A 847 14.88 13.24 -26.51
N ILE A 848 15.69 12.78 -25.55
CA ILE A 848 17.12 12.51 -25.72
C ILE A 848 17.40 11.06 -25.37
N LEU A 849 17.79 10.26 -26.37
CA LEU A 849 18.21 8.87 -26.18
C LEU A 849 19.71 8.78 -25.95
N GLY A 850 20.16 7.96 -25.00
CA GLY A 850 21.57 7.62 -24.81
C GLY A 850 21.77 6.25 -24.17
N LEU A 851 22.95 5.68 -24.33
CA LEU A 851 23.34 4.50 -23.57
C LEU A 851 23.76 4.93 -22.17
N SER A 852 23.24 4.23 -21.16
CA SER A 852 23.52 4.46 -19.76
C SER A 852 25.03 4.56 -19.48
N GLY A 853 25.83 3.65 -20.04
CA GLY A 853 27.28 3.65 -19.87
C GLY A 853 27.95 4.90 -20.42
N GLU A 854 27.49 5.42 -21.56
CA GLU A 854 28.00 6.68 -22.11
C GLU A 854 27.61 7.88 -21.24
N ILE A 855 26.36 7.91 -20.77
CA ILE A 855 25.87 8.97 -19.89
C ILE A 855 26.67 8.98 -18.59
N GLN A 856 26.98 7.81 -18.02
CA GLN A 856 27.70 7.71 -16.74
C GLN A 856 29.20 7.95 -16.84
N SER A 857 29.86 7.47 -17.91
CA SER A 857 31.32 7.47 -18.04
C SER A 857 31.90 8.73 -18.70
N LYS A 858 31.15 9.37 -19.61
CA LYS A 858 31.64 10.58 -20.29
C LYS A 858 31.57 11.80 -19.37
N PRO A 859 32.49 12.77 -19.55
CA PRO A 859 32.43 14.04 -18.82
C PRO A 859 31.06 14.72 -18.95
N LEU A 860 30.63 15.43 -17.90
CA LEU A 860 29.31 16.07 -17.82
C LEU A 860 29.00 16.95 -19.03
N VAL A 861 30.02 17.62 -19.58
CA VAL A 861 29.89 18.49 -20.75
C VAL A 861 29.38 17.78 -22.01
N HIS A 862 29.65 16.48 -22.18
CA HIS A 862 29.14 15.71 -23.29
C HIS A 862 27.61 15.54 -23.19
N THR A 863 27.12 15.23 -21.98
CA THR A 863 25.68 15.13 -21.71
C THR A 863 25.00 16.49 -21.87
N ILE A 864 25.64 17.57 -21.41
CA ILE A 864 25.17 18.96 -21.62
C ILE A 864 25.04 19.27 -23.12
N ALA A 865 26.07 18.97 -23.91
CA ALA A 865 26.07 19.23 -25.36
C ALA A 865 24.95 18.45 -26.06
N LYS A 866 24.68 17.21 -25.62
CA LYS A 866 23.60 16.38 -26.14
C LYS A 866 22.22 16.96 -25.85
N ILE A 867 21.97 17.39 -24.61
CA ILE A 867 20.73 18.07 -24.21
C ILE A 867 20.55 19.36 -25.01
N ARG A 868 21.60 20.18 -25.10
CA ARG A 868 21.58 21.42 -25.89
C ARG A 868 21.24 21.19 -27.34
N GLY A 869 21.89 20.22 -27.99
CA GLY A 869 21.65 19.88 -29.39
C GLY A 869 20.17 19.50 -29.61
N ALA A 870 19.61 18.69 -28.71
CA ALA A 870 18.21 18.32 -28.79
C ALA A 870 17.26 19.52 -28.60
N LEU A 871 17.50 20.37 -27.59
CA LEU A 871 16.69 21.57 -27.35
C LEU A 871 16.78 22.60 -28.49
N LYS A 872 17.92 22.69 -29.17
CA LYS A 872 18.12 23.57 -30.33
C LYS A 872 17.32 23.10 -31.55
N ARG A 873 17.12 21.79 -31.72
CA ARG A 873 16.31 21.20 -32.81
C ARG A 873 14.81 21.46 -32.68
N MET A 874 14.31 21.83 -31.49
CA MET A 874 12.91 22.18 -31.28
C MET A 874 12.61 23.60 -31.79
N ASP A 875 12.82 23.84 -33.08
CA ASP A 875 12.48 25.09 -33.76
C ASP A 875 11.06 25.04 -34.34
N ASN A 876 10.62 26.13 -34.97
CA ASN A 876 9.28 26.21 -35.55
C ASN A 876 8.96 25.04 -36.51
N GLU A 877 9.90 24.63 -37.35
CA GLU A 877 9.66 23.58 -38.34
C GLU A 877 9.44 22.23 -37.65
N TYR A 878 10.26 21.90 -36.65
CA TYR A 878 10.08 20.69 -35.85
C TYR A 878 8.75 20.71 -35.07
N LEU A 879 8.41 21.83 -34.44
CA LEU A 879 7.17 21.95 -33.67
C LEU A 879 5.94 21.83 -34.57
N ARG A 880 5.92 22.46 -35.74
CA ARG A 880 4.82 22.33 -36.71
C ARG A 880 4.72 20.92 -37.29
N SER A 881 5.85 20.27 -37.54
CA SER A 881 5.88 18.85 -37.91
C SER A 881 5.27 17.98 -36.81
N ALA A 882 5.53 18.27 -35.53
CA ALA A 882 4.99 17.50 -34.41
C ALA A 882 3.46 17.65 -34.30
N ILE A 883 2.92 18.86 -34.50
CA ILE A 883 1.47 19.09 -34.52
C ILE A 883 0.81 18.24 -35.61
N ASP A 884 1.36 18.25 -36.81
CA ASP A 884 0.85 17.43 -37.92
C ASP A 884 1.03 15.94 -37.69
N TYR A 885 2.16 15.53 -37.10
CA TYR A 885 2.40 14.14 -36.70
C TYR A 885 1.29 13.66 -35.79
N LEU A 886 0.91 14.45 -34.78
CA LEU A 886 -0.19 14.11 -33.88
C LEU A 886 -1.55 14.07 -34.59
N GLN A 887 -1.76 14.92 -35.59
CA GLN A 887 -3.02 14.98 -36.34
C GLN A 887 -3.29 13.71 -37.14
N VAL A 888 -2.25 13.01 -37.61
CA VAL A 888 -2.38 11.77 -38.39
C VAL A 888 -2.44 10.50 -37.52
N GLN A 889 -2.34 10.62 -36.20
CA GLN A 889 -2.38 9.46 -35.31
C GLN A 889 -3.80 8.94 -35.16
N THR A 890 -3.97 7.64 -35.30
CA THR A 890 -5.28 6.97 -35.15
C THR A 890 -5.72 6.89 -33.70
N ASP A 891 -4.78 6.87 -32.76
CA ASP A 891 -5.03 6.79 -31.33
C ASP A 891 -4.06 7.68 -30.54
N LEU A 892 -4.54 8.83 -30.08
CA LEU A 892 -3.77 9.74 -29.22
C LEU A 892 -3.60 9.19 -27.80
N GLU A 893 -4.46 8.28 -27.34
CA GLU A 893 -4.35 7.69 -26.00
C GLU A 893 -3.09 6.82 -25.88
N ALA A 894 -2.73 6.10 -26.96
CA ALA A 894 -1.50 5.32 -27.03
C ALA A 894 -0.22 6.17 -26.90
N LEU A 895 -0.31 7.47 -27.21
CA LEU A 895 0.80 8.42 -27.11
C LEU A 895 0.81 9.21 -25.78
N LYS A 896 -0.22 9.03 -24.94
CA LYS A 896 -0.25 9.67 -23.62
C LYS A 896 0.85 9.12 -22.75
N ARG A 897 1.64 10.04 -22.19
CA ARG A 897 2.74 9.70 -21.30
C ARG A 897 2.24 9.49 -19.89
N GLY A 898 2.82 8.51 -19.21
CA GLY A 898 2.46 8.15 -17.84
C GLY A 898 3.60 7.42 -17.12
N PRO A 899 3.31 6.63 -16.08
CA PRO A 899 4.32 5.89 -15.32
C PRO A 899 5.24 5.06 -16.24
N HIS A 900 4.65 4.33 -17.18
CA HIS A 900 5.38 3.48 -18.13
C HIS A 900 6.40 4.25 -19.01
N THR A 901 6.24 5.57 -19.17
CA THR A 901 7.14 6.40 -19.99
C THR A 901 8.38 6.85 -19.22
N PHE A 902 8.22 7.14 -17.94
CA PHE A 902 9.24 7.80 -17.12
C PHE A 902 9.92 6.84 -16.15
N ASN A 903 9.35 5.65 -15.95
CA ASN A 903 9.97 4.64 -15.10
C ASN A 903 11.38 4.24 -15.60
N ASN A 904 12.19 3.69 -14.70
CA ASN A 904 13.48 3.06 -15.00
C ASN A 904 13.43 2.22 -16.31
N PRO A 905 14.27 2.49 -17.33
CA PRO A 905 15.50 3.30 -17.34
C PRO A 905 15.36 4.77 -17.73
N ASN A 906 14.14 5.29 -17.88
CA ASN A 906 13.88 6.63 -18.45
C ASN A 906 13.69 7.70 -17.36
N ILE A 907 13.66 8.97 -17.73
CA ILE A 907 13.42 10.07 -16.77
C ILE A 907 12.74 11.24 -17.49
N ASN A 908 11.95 12.02 -16.76
CA ASN A 908 11.40 13.29 -17.21
C ASN A 908 11.80 14.43 -16.26
N ILE A 909 12.40 15.48 -16.82
CA ILE A 909 12.88 16.64 -16.05
C ILE A 909 12.15 17.89 -16.53
N VAL A 910 11.35 18.46 -15.64
CA VAL A 910 10.54 19.66 -15.86
C VAL A 910 11.23 20.88 -15.25
N SER A 911 11.28 21.99 -15.99
CA SER A 911 11.83 23.25 -15.47
C SER A 911 10.71 24.22 -15.11
N TRP A 912 10.69 24.67 -13.86
CA TRP A 912 9.89 25.81 -13.38
C TRP A 912 10.77 27.05 -13.12
N MET A 913 12.06 26.98 -13.47
CA MET A 913 13.06 28.00 -13.14
C MET A 913 12.76 29.42 -13.68
N THR A 914 11.95 29.52 -14.73
CA THR A 914 11.56 30.78 -15.38
C THR A 914 10.11 31.16 -15.12
N MET A 915 9.35 30.31 -14.43
CA MET A 915 7.95 30.58 -14.11
C MET A 915 7.87 31.52 -12.89
N PRO A 916 6.97 32.51 -12.89
CA PRO A 916 6.78 33.44 -11.76
C PRO A 916 5.98 32.79 -10.63
N ILE A 917 6.42 31.64 -10.13
CA ILE A 917 5.68 30.80 -9.16
C ILE A 917 5.53 31.45 -7.78
N TYR A 918 6.37 32.44 -7.46
CA TYR A 918 6.33 33.17 -6.20
C TYR A 918 5.64 34.54 -6.33
N ASP A 919 5.06 34.88 -7.49
CA ASP A 919 4.42 36.21 -7.71
C ASP A 919 2.96 36.25 -7.25
N ALA A 920 2.41 35.13 -6.77
CA ALA A 920 1.06 34.99 -6.24
C ALA A 920 0.90 35.73 -4.89
N ASP A 921 0.97 37.05 -4.91
CA ASP A 921 0.76 37.92 -3.75
C ASP A 921 -0.68 38.43 -3.74
N PHE A 922 -1.48 37.93 -2.81
CA PHE A 922 -2.89 38.28 -2.65
C PHE A 922 -3.13 39.59 -1.87
N GLY A 923 -2.06 40.32 -1.54
CA GLY A 923 -2.09 41.54 -0.72
C GLY A 923 -1.47 41.35 0.67
N TRP A 924 -1.10 40.12 1.01
CA TRP A 924 -0.47 39.77 2.30
C TRP A 924 0.96 39.27 2.15
N GLY A 925 1.59 39.53 1.00
CA GLY A 925 2.95 39.12 0.70
C GLY A 925 3.01 37.87 -0.16
N ARG A 926 4.22 37.60 -0.66
CA ARG A 926 4.54 36.47 -1.53
C ARG A 926 4.55 35.15 -0.75
N PRO A 927 4.27 34.01 -1.39
CA PRO A 927 4.39 32.71 -0.74
C PRO A 927 5.83 32.47 -0.28
N SER A 928 6.00 31.97 0.94
CA SER A 928 7.30 31.53 1.47
C SER A 928 7.76 30.21 0.85
N PHE A 929 6.85 29.43 0.29
CA PHE A 929 7.12 28.21 -0.46
C PHE A 929 6.04 27.98 -1.51
N MET A 930 6.44 27.45 -2.67
CA MET A 930 5.55 26.94 -3.71
C MET A 930 6.15 25.64 -4.26
N GLY A 931 5.34 24.60 -4.39
CA GLY A 931 5.78 23.33 -4.94
C GLY A 931 4.63 22.39 -5.32
N PRO A 932 4.95 21.26 -5.97
CA PRO A 932 3.97 20.20 -6.19
C PRO A 932 3.56 19.57 -4.84
N ALA A 933 2.27 19.28 -4.66
CA ALA A 933 1.83 18.55 -3.47
C ALA A 933 2.32 17.09 -3.50
N VAL A 934 2.33 16.47 -4.69
CA VAL A 934 2.86 15.13 -4.93
C VAL A 934 3.63 15.11 -6.26
N VAL A 935 4.68 14.31 -6.34
CA VAL A 935 5.31 13.96 -7.61
C VAL A 935 4.66 12.66 -8.11
N LEU A 936 3.88 12.76 -9.19
CA LEU A 936 2.91 11.72 -9.59
C LEU A 936 3.52 10.33 -9.85
N PHE A 937 4.72 10.27 -10.42
CA PHE A 937 5.31 9.02 -10.92
C PHE A 937 6.81 8.93 -10.61
N GLU A 938 7.32 7.70 -10.54
CA GLU A 938 8.76 7.42 -10.56
C GLU A 938 9.42 8.01 -11.81
N GLY A 939 10.65 8.51 -11.67
CA GLY A 939 11.40 9.11 -12.78
C GLY A 939 10.92 10.50 -13.18
N MET A 940 10.10 11.17 -12.36
CA MET A 940 9.74 12.58 -12.55
C MET A 940 10.62 13.48 -11.67
N ALA A 941 11.16 14.55 -12.25
CA ALA A 941 11.88 15.60 -11.54
C ALA A 941 11.40 17.00 -11.95
N TYR A 942 11.35 17.93 -10.98
CA TYR A 942 11.07 19.36 -11.19
C TYR A 942 12.23 20.19 -10.66
N ILE A 943 12.72 21.14 -11.45
CA ILE A 943 13.76 22.09 -11.04
C ILE A 943 13.11 23.47 -10.87
N THR A 944 13.26 24.08 -9.71
CA THR A 944 12.78 25.43 -9.42
C THR A 944 13.82 26.28 -8.70
N ARG A 945 13.62 27.60 -8.68
CA ARG A 945 14.41 28.50 -7.84
C ARG A 945 13.99 28.35 -6.38
N SER A 946 14.95 28.47 -5.47
CA SER A 946 14.65 28.56 -4.04
C SER A 946 13.92 29.87 -3.72
N PRO A 947 13.00 29.87 -2.72
CA PRO A 947 12.37 31.10 -2.24
C PRO A 947 13.34 32.06 -1.52
N SER A 948 14.53 31.60 -1.13
CA SER A 948 15.52 32.40 -0.39
C SER A 948 16.22 33.50 -1.22
N ASN A 949 16.05 33.51 -2.55
CA ASN A 949 16.71 34.45 -3.48
C ASN A 949 18.26 34.44 -3.40
N ASP A 950 18.87 33.41 -2.82
CA ASP A 950 20.33 33.25 -2.69
C ASP A 950 21.00 32.63 -3.95
N GLY A 951 20.23 32.42 -5.01
CA GLY A 951 20.69 31.79 -6.24
C GLY A 951 20.70 30.27 -6.22
N SER A 952 20.20 29.63 -5.16
CA SER A 952 20.02 28.17 -5.09
C SER A 952 18.79 27.67 -5.86
N PHE A 953 18.83 26.38 -6.18
CA PHE A 953 17.76 25.67 -6.88
C PHE A 953 17.27 24.48 -6.05
N MET A 954 15.97 24.25 -6.07
CA MET A 954 15.33 23.08 -5.47
C MET A 954 14.98 22.08 -6.56
N ILE A 955 15.23 20.80 -6.29
CA ILE A 955 14.94 19.66 -7.13
C ILE A 955 13.92 18.79 -6.40
N PHE A 956 12.69 18.74 -6.90
CA PHE A 956 11.70 17.76 -6.48
C PHE A 956 11.88 16.52 -7.35
N ILE A 957 12.19 15.36 -6.78
CA ILE A 957 12.39 14.14 -7.56
C ILE A 957 11.73 12.95 -6.89
N CYS A 958 11.09 12.09 -7.68
CA CYS A 958 10.53 10.81 -7.23
C CYS A 958 11.25 9.65 -7.93
N LEU A 959 11.80 8.73 -7.14
CA LEU A 959 12.47 7.51 -7.60
C LEU A 959 11.97 6.31 -6.79
N GLU A 960 12.27 5.09 -7.23
CA GLU A 960 12.12 3.91 -6.34
C GLU A 960 12.92 4.14 -5.05
N SER A 961 12.36 3.79 -3.90
CA SER A 961 12.96 4.11 -2.58
C SER A 961 14.38 3.56 -2.44
N SER A 962 14.67 2.40 -3.04
CA SER A 962 15.99 1.77 -3.09
C SER A 962 17.05 2.61 -3.81
N HIS A 963 16.66 3.52 -4.70
CA HIS A 963 17.58 4.35 -5.49
C HIS A 963 17.80 5.74 -4.89
N MET A 964 16.96 6.19 -3.95
CA MET A 964 16.95 7.59 -3.51
C MET A 964 18.25 7.98 -2.77
N GLU A 965 18.74 7.15 -1.85
CA GLU A 965 19.96 7.48 -1.10
C GLU A 965 21.21 7.46 -1.98
N LEU A 966 21.29 6.52 -2.93
CA LEU A 966 22.35 6.52 -3.95
C LEU A 966 22.25 7.75 -4.84
N PHE A 967 21.03 8.14 -5.25
CA PHE A 967 20.83 9.36 -6.04
C PHE A 967 21.31 10.59 -5.30
N LYS A 968 20.93 10.77 -4.02
CA LYS A 968 21.41 11.88 -3.18
C LYS A 968 22.93 11.89 -3.08
N LYS A 969 23.54 10.73 -2.82
CA LYS A 969 24.99 10.61 -2.76
C LYS A 969 25.62 11.10 -4.06
N PHE A 970 25.21 10.56 -5.22
CA PHE A 970 25.76 10.97 -6.51
C PHE A 970 25.43 12.41 -6.90
N LEU A 971 24.30 12.95 -6.42
CA LEU A 971 23.91 14.34 -6.69
C LEU A 971 24.89 15.32 -6.04
N TYR A 972 25.42 15.02 -4.86
CA TYR A 972 26.31 15.90 -4.09
C TYR A 972 27.81 15.53 -4.19
N ASP A 973 28.14 14.36 -4.74
CA ASP A 973 29.51 13.86 -4.90
C ASP A 973 30.07 14.19 -6.30
N PHE A 974 30.61 15.41 -6.48
CA PHE A 974 31.14 15.89 -7.77
C PHE A 974 32.40 16.74 -7.68
#